data_AF-A0A941SX48-F1
#
_entry.id   AF-A0A941SX48-F1
#
_cell.length_a   1.000
_cell.length_b   1.000
_cell.length_c   1.000
_cell.angle_alpha   90.00
_cell.angle_beta   90.00
_cell.angle_gamma   90.00
#
_symmetry.space_group_name_H-M   'P 1'
#
loop_
_entity.id
_entity.type
_entity.pdbx_description
1 polymer ?
#
loop_
_entity_poly.entity_id
_entity_poly.type
_entity_poly.pdbx_seq_one_letter_code
_entity_poly.pdbx_strand_id
1 'polypeptide(L)'
;MLTHLPLKRISPIASALSMTLLLAACGGDDGPMVYGIGGPGLGAGPQAVECKDYDSNPVMVLPKTITVVNNSGGVIYPVIATSKNAVNEWLQGCRRTTDAVPTQFVYKLYVNEGTGLPANSSVTLTLPLYSQLASDRYITWWNGGRVLLADRNDRLSDESATRIGTPDTVTCHASHAACSLTTYASDVQFPENVYAQLSEYTFGDSIIPAGQSLRLLKPENVGYNISYVDHVYMPVAIGLRGNPYIGYSGSVQPLAPFKQSLKNFLASDAGQGWPVYNLNDVKLPGGYNIFAQRSGTLPPQDNVPVKPAQGFPPVLTVQACIDGQCNDEQKAHLHFGEAVQRMQNLWGSCVAWNEDLSPYVTQTIACPQDMRERMEVVKQFFIQNHKNYLQLYAAGQCKGSKPEKPEFNFWEAMMHIYGWVPFNEGCGAGANKLADTQIPDWDHGKLQSMYIHELQYNQQQPAVKADPKLTFNPYVKLVHDDLGMNAYAFSVDDAVGFMSELGDGLVFTVGGPQGLENEKQFSYADGFTLNMGPPKGGAPNKAAIKSYGVCAGTMAQCAQDMQQNVVMPDDSEILGFRVGTVASYPVVVRFTDLDDNVYTVPVMEKFAPCPKEGKFPCERDRIPNAASIMDLANCSVHKGGIDGPLHPNSGRWCAGVSPNEQKEGKQAQVIKNFLTFPVPVDSLP
;
A
#
# COMPACT_ATOMS: atom_id res chain seq x y z
N MET A 1 -13.85 -58.11 37.15
CA MET A 1 -12.69 -57.39 37.71
C MET A 1 -11.99 -56.69 36.56
N LEU A 2 -11.81 -55.36 36.61
CA LEU A 2 -10.83 -54.54 35.85
C LEU A 2 -10.94 -54.62 34.28
N THR A 3 -10.79 -53.55 33.49
CA THR A 3 -10.62 -52.11 33.74
C THR A 3 -11.13 -51.31 32.52
N HIS A 4 -11.47 -50.03 32.70
CA HIS A 4 -11.68 -49.10 31.58
C HIS A 4 -10.34 -48.62 30.98
N LEU A 5 -10.34 -48.34 29.67
CA LEU A 5 -9.47 -47.36 29.02
C LEU A 5 -10.32 -46.53 28.03
N PRO A 6 -10.11 -45.20 27.92
CA PRO A 6 -11.00 -44.33 27.15
C PRO A 6 -10.62 -44.20 25.67
N LEU A 7 -11.62 -43.97 24.81
CA LEU A 7 -11.39 -43.50 23.44
C LEU A 7 -10.79 -42.09 23.46
N LYS A 8 -9.68 -41.87 22.75
CA LYS A 8 -9.16 -40.53 22.47
C LYS A 8 -10.17 -39.78 21.58
N ARG A 9 -10.58 -38.58 22.02
CA ARG A 9 -11.31 -37.65 21.15
C ARG A 9 -10.40 -37.19 20.02
N ILE A 10 -10.92 -37.17 18.80
CA ILE A 10 -10.31 -36.48 17.66
C ILE A 10 -10.85 -35.04 17.71
N SER A 11 -9.97 -34.07 17.96
CA SER A 11 -10.33 -32.65 17.81
C SER A 11 -10.40 -32.30 16.32
N PRO A 12 -11.39 -31.51 15.87
CA PRO A 12 -11.35 -30.93 14.54
C PRO A 12 -10.18 -29.95 14.44
N ILE A 13 -9.39 -30.05 13.38
CA ILE A 13 -8.30 -29.10 13.10
C ILE A 13 -8.94 -27.85 12.49
N ALA A 14 -9.09 -26.80 13.30
CA ALA A 14 -9.47 -25.48 12.83
C ALA A 14 -8.36 -24.96 11.89
N SER A 15 -8.61 -25.03 10.59
CA SER A 15 -7.65 -24.62 9.57
C SER A 15 -7.75 -23.10 9.38
N ALA A 16 -6.99 -22.35 10.19
CA ALA A 16 -6.86 -20.90 10.05
C ALA A 16 -6.21 -20.57 8.70
N LEU A 17 -7.00 -20.00 7.78
CA LEU A 17 -6.59 -19.72 6.41
C LEU A 17 -5.81 -18.40 6.33
N SER A 18 -4.61 -18.36 6.92
CA SER A 18 -3.70 -17.21 6.89
C SER A 18 -3.13 -16.98 5.48
N MET A 19 -3.94 -16.45 4.57
CA MET A 19 -3.56 -16.17 3.20
C MET A 19 -2.52 -15.04 3.17
N THR A 20 -1.36 -15.31 2.58
CA THR A 20 -0.25 -14.35 2.50
C THR A 20 -0.31 -13.63 1.17
N LEU A 21 -0.71 -12.36 1.14
CA LEU A 21 -0.53 -11.52 -0.04
C LEU A 21 0.98 -11.30 -0.27
N LEU A 22 1.46 -11.74 -1.43
CA LEU A 22 2.82 -11.50 -1.90
C LEU A 22 2.72 -10.60 -3.14
N LEU A 23 2.97 -9.30 -2.96
CA LEU A 23 3.17 -8.36 -4.05
C LEU A 23 4.53 -8.65 -4.70
N ALA A 24 4.57 -8.69 -6.04
CA ALA A 24 5.78 -8.99 -6.81
C ALA A 24 6.28 -7.75 -7.58
N ALA A 25 7.50 -7.31 -7.27
CA ALA A 25 8.17 -6.20 -7.94
C ALA A 25 9.09 -6.66 -9.09
N CYS A 26 9.35 -5.77 -10.06
CA CYS A 26 10.19 -6.02 -11.25
C CYS A 26 10.81 -4.70 -11.77
N GLY A 27 12.15 -4.62 -11.97
CA GLY A 27 12.89 -3.41 -12.37
C GLY A 27 14.22 -3.63 -13.16
N GLY A 28 15.18 -2.69 -13.10
CA GLY A 28 16.45 -2.68 -13.88
C GLY A 28 17.70 -1.93 -13.28
N ASP A 29 18.92 -2.39 -13.65
CA ASP A 29 20.34 -2.04 -13.29
C ASP A 29 20.79 -0.64 -13.79
N ASP A 30 21.99 -0.06 -13.51
CA ASP A 30 23.20 -0.52 -12.75
C ASP A 30 24.60 0.01 -13.26
N GLY A 31 25.53 0.57 -12.43
CA GLY A 31 27.02 0.61 -12.66
C GLY A 31 27.89 1.88 -13.00
N PRO A 32 28.96 2.22 -12.25
CA PRO A 32 29.00 2.69 -10.84
C PRO A 32 30.17 3.69 -10.49
N MET A 33 30.54 3.77 -9.18
CA MET A 33 31.89 3.93 -8.54
C MET A 33 32.57 5.34 -8.39
N VAL A 34 33.43 5.68 -7.39
CA VAL A 34 34.11 4.97 -6.25
C VAL A 34 34.57 5.92 -5.06
N TYR A 35 34.87 5.35 -3.86
CA TYR A 35 35.73 5.84 -2.71
C TYR A 35 35.25 7.07 -1.88
N GLY A 36 35.41 7.20 -0.54
CA GLY A 36 36.08 6.47 0.58
C GLY A 36 36.35 7.50 1.74
N ILE A 37 36.84 7.30 2.98
CA ILE A 37 37.31 6.22 3.92
C ILE A 37 37.31 6.91 5.34
N GLY A 38 37.16 6.36 6.57
CA GLY A 38 36.95 5.02 7.14
C GLY A 38 37.76 4.81 8.47
N GLY A 39 37.14 4.53 9.63
CA GLY A 39 37.84 4.32 10.94
C GLY A 39 36.94 3.92 12.14
N PRO A 40 37.45 3.35 13.26
CA PRO A 40 36.62 2.57 14.20
C PRO A 40 36.43 3.13 15.63
N GLY A 41 35.29 2.81 16.25
CA GLY A 41 35.21 2.53 17.70
C GLY A 41 34.36 3.45 18.59
N LEU A 42 33.05 3.19 18.66
CA LEU A 42 32.18 3.34 19.85
C LEU A 42 30.85 2.62 19.58
N GLY A 43 29.98 2.49 20.59
CA GLY A 43 28.75 1.65 20.55
C GLY A 43 28.01 1.75 19.21
N ALA A 44 28.01 0.66 18.46
CA ALA A 44 27.70 0.69 17.03
C ALA A 44 26.27 1.18 16.79
N GLY A 45 26.15 2.32 16.11
CA GLY A 45 24.88 2.79 15.58
C GLY A 45 24.31 1.84 14.52
N PRO A 46 23.15 2.17 13.95
CA PRO A 46 22.47 1.31 12.99
C PRO A 46 23.38 1.14 11.78
N GLN A 47 23.89 -0.08 11.58
CA GLN A 47 25.05 -0.27 10.70
C GLN A 47 24.63 -0.15 9.23
N ALA A 48 25.35 0.68 8.49
CA ALA A 48 25.35 0.60 7.04
C ALA A 48 25.89 -0.78 6.62
N VAL A 49 25.26 -1.39 5.62
CA VAL A 49 25.57 -2.75 5.18
C VAL A 49 26.40 -2.69 3.90
N GLU A 50 27.53 -3.40 3.87
CA GLU A 50 28.30 -3.57 2.65
C GLU A 50 27.52 -4.50 1.69
N CYS A 51 27.15 -3.94 0.54
CA CYS A 51 26.51 -4.60 -0.58
C CYS A 51 27.37 -4.42 -1.85
N LYS A 52 26.84 -4.80 -3.02
CA LYS A 52 27.52 -4.70 -4.31
C LYS A 52 26.73 -3.90 -5.34
N ASP A 53 27.44 -3.02 -6.05
CA ASP A 53 26.97 -2.37 -7.29
C ASP A 53 27.01 -3.33 -8.51
N TYR A 54 26.57 -2.87 -9.68
CA TYR A 54 26.56 -3.57 -10.99
C TYR A 54 27.81 -4.37 -11.31
N ASP A 55 28.96 -3.69 -11.17
CA ASP A 55 30.30 -4.19 -11.48
C ASP A 55 30.83 -5.04 -10.31
N SER A 56 29.98 -5.31 -9.32
CA SER A 56 30.20 -6.13 -8.14
C SER A 56 31.16 -5.54 -7.10
N ASN A 57 31.34 -4.21 -7.08
CA ASN A 57 32.23 -3.53 -6.13
C ASN A 57 31.50 -3.22 -4.80
N PRO A 58 32.23 -3.14 -3.67
CA PRO A 58 31.64 -2.80 -2.37
C PRO A 58 31.01 -1.39 -2.34
N VAL A 59 29.74 -1.33 -1.96
CA VAL A 59 28.97 -0.09 -1.73
C VAL A 59 28.28 -0.17 -0.36
N MET A 60 28.25 0.96 0.37
CA MET A 60 27.69 1.01 1.74
C MET A 60 26.23 1.47 1.72
N VAL A 61 25.31 0.53 1.90
CA VAL A 61 23.87 0.81 1.97
C VAL A 61 23.52 1.33 3.37
N LEU A 62 23.13 2.60 3.45
CA LEU A 62 22.72 3.26 4.69
C LEU A 62 21.39 2.69 5.24
N PRO A 63 21.17 2.67 6.57
CA PRO A 63 19.90 2.25 7.15
C PRO A 63 18.78 3.25 6.86
N LYS A 64 17.52 2.77 6.83
CA LYS A 64 16.31 3.59 6.65
C LYS A 64 15.57 3.74 7.99
N THR A 65 14.65 4.70 8.08
CA THR A 65 13.97 5.05 9.34
C THR A 65 12.48 4.73 9.35
N ILE A 66 11.94 4.42 10.53
CA ILE A 66 10.50 4.42 10.81
C ILE A 66 10.26 5.28 12.04
N THR A 67 9.73 6.48 11.81
CA THR A 67 9.21 7.36 12.86
C THR A 67 7.74 7.04 13.11
N VAL A 68 7.32 6.96 14.38
CA VAL A 68 5.91 6.89 14.78
C VAL A 68 5.62 8.05 15.72
N VAL A 69 4.59 8.84 15.43
CA VAL A 69 4.14 10.00 16.22
C VAL A 69 2.72 9.78 16.74
N ASN A 70 2.53 9.86 18.05
CA ASN A 70 1.21 9.75 18.66
C ASN A 70 0.59 11.13 18.88
N ASN A 71 -0.20 11.59 17.90
CA ASN A 71 -0.98 12.83 17.99
C ASN A 71 -2.39 12.59 18.59
N SER A 72 -2.69 11.37 19.04
CA SER A 72 -3.93 11.05 19.74
C SER A 72 -3.87 11.42 21.22
N GLY A 73 -5.03 11.54 21.87
CA GLY A 73 -5.11 11.72 23.33
C GLY A 73 -4.88 10.46 24.16
N GLY A 74 -4.56 9.31 23.54
CA GLY A 74 -4.36 8.02 24.21
C GLY A 74 -2.90 7.56 24.22
N VAL A 75 -2.67 6.35 24.74
CA VAL A 75 -1.41 5.61 24.54
C VAL A 75 -1.58 4.74 23.29
N ILE A 76 -0.54 4.65 22.45
CA ILE A 76 -0.49 3.66 21.37
C ILE A 76 0.65 2.67 21.58
N TYR A 77 0.57 1.49 20.96
CA TYR A 77 1.53 0.41 21.11
C TYR A 77 2.07 0.02 19.71
N PRO A 78 3.19 0.62 19.26
CA PRO A 78 3.76 0.33 17.96
C PRO A 78 4.51 -1.00 17.95
N VAL A 79 4.25 -1.84 16.94
CA VAL A 79 5.01 -3.07 16.70
C VAL A 79 5.37 -3.16 15.22
N ILE A 80 6.66 -3.32 14.91
CA ILE A 80 7.10 -3.65 13.55
C ILE A 80 7.12 -5.17 13.41
N ALA A 81 6.60 -5.71 12.30
CA ALA A 81 6.75 -7.10 11.93
C ALA A 81 7.40 -7.25 10.54
N THR A 82 8.13 -8.34 10.36
CA THR A 82 8.71 -8.76 9.07
C THR A 82 7.92 -9.94 8.50
N SER A 83 8.17 -10.30 7.24
CA SER A 83 7.52 -11.45 6.58
C SER A 83 8.47 -12.61 6.35
N LYS A 84 7.94 -13.84 6.43
CA LYS A 84 8.64 -15.06 6.02
C LYS A 84 8.82 -15.09 4.51
N ASN A 85 9.95 -15.60 4.04
CA ASN A 85 10.19 -15.87 2.62
C ASN A 85 11.11 -17.07 2.42
N ALA A 86 10.92 -17.82 1.33
CA ALA A 86 11.80 -18.93 0.95
C ALA A 86 13.06 -18.46 0.22
N VAL A 87 13.00 -17.29 -0.40
CA VAL A 87 14.11 -16.59 -1.06
C VAL A 87 14.03 -15.13 -0.64
N ASN A 88 15.10 -14.61 -0.05
CA ASN A 88 15.20 -13.21 0.32
C ASN A 88 15.91 -12.42 -0.79
N GLU A 89 15.11 -11.81 -1.65
CA GLU A 89 15.58 -11.15 -2.86
C GLU A 89 16.47 -9.92 -2.56
N TRP A 90 16.28 -9.27 -1.40
CA TRP A 90 17.11 -8.16 -0.93
C TRP A 90 18.51 -8.62 -0.55
N LEU A 91 18.64 -9.79 0.09
CA LEU A 91 19.94 -10.41 0.36
C LEU A 91 20.63 -10.91 -0.92
N GLN A 92 19.87 -11.42 -1.89
CA GLN A 92 20.39 -11.78 -3.21
C GLN A 92 20.92 -10.55 -3.97
N GLY A 93 20.16 -9.45 -3.96
CA GLY A 93 20.54 -8.18 -4.58
C GLY A 93 21.79 -7.59 -3.96
N CYS A 94 21.79 -7.40 -2.63
CA CYS A 94 22.93 -6.86 -1.88
C CYS A 94 24.23 -7.65 -2.12
N ARG A 95 24.16 -8.98 -2.27
CA ARG A 95 25.34 -9.84 -2.43
C ARG A 95 25.68 -10.16 -3.89
N ARG A 96 24.83 -9.76 -4.84
CA ARG A 96 24.75 -10.26 -6.23
C ARG A 96 24.98 -11.78 -6.29
N THR A 97 24.01 -12.54 -5.80
CA THR A 97 23.99 -14.02 -5.85
C THR A 97 22.60 -14.57 -6.16
N THR A 98 22.54 -15.80 -6.68
CA THR A 98 21.32 -16.61 -6.83
C THR A 98 21.06 -17.53 -5.63
N ASP A 99 21.92 -17.53 -4.61
CA ASP A 99 21.76 -18.39 -3.42
C ASP A 99 20.46 -18.11 -2.67
N ALA A 100 19.71 -19.15 -2.31
CA ALA A 100 18.49 -19.01 -1.54
C ALA A 100 18.80 -18.81 -0.04
N VAL A 101 18.71 -17.57 0.43
CA VAL A 101 18.77 -17.23 1.86
C VAL A 101 17.34 -16.96 2.35
N PRO A 102 16.71 -17.83 3.18
CA PRO A 102 15.32 -17.68 3.58
C PRO A 102 15.15 -16.85 4.88
N THR A 103 14.16 -15.96 4.92
CA THR A 103 13.65 -15.42 6.20
C THR A 103 12.72 -16.46 6.84
N GLN A 104 13.26 -17.22 7.81
CA GLN A 104 12.58 -18.38 8.41
C GLN A 104 11.38 -18.03 9.31
N PHE A 105 11.36 -16.87 9.96
CA PHE A 105 10.37 -16.48 10.98
C PHE A 105 9.75 -15.12 10.71
N VAL A 106 8.54 -14.90 11.26
CA VAL A 106 7.98 -13.55 11.45
C VAL A 106 8.68 -12.94 12.66
N TYR A 107 9.61 -12.02 12.45
CA TYR A 107 10.21 -11.27 13.55
C TYR A 107 9.34 -10.07 13.91
N LYS A 108 9.02 -9.92 15.20
CA LYS A 108 8.14 -8.88 15.78
C LYS A 108 8.95 -8.02 16.75
N LEU A 109 9.10 -6.74 16.46
CA LEU A 109 9.85 -5.73 17.23
C LEU A 109 8.87 -4.77 17.91
N TYR A 110 8.74 -4.87 19.23
CA TYR A 110 7.83 -4.09 20.05
C TYR A 110 8.53 -2.86 20.60
N VAL A 111 7.92 -1.68 20.42
CA VAL A 111 8.36 -0.43 21.08
C VAL A 111 7.64 -0.29 22.42
N ASN A 112 8.41 -0.10 23.49
CA ASN A 112 7.90 0.10 24.86
C ASN A 112 6.89 -0.99 25.24
N GLU A 113 7.29 -2.25 25.12
CA GLU A 113 6.44 -3.42 25.38
C GLU A 113 5.65 -3.29 26.70
N GLY A 114 4.32 -3.41 26.59
CA GLY A 114 3.39 -3.27 27.72
C GLY A 114 3.04 -1.83 28.12
N THR A 115 3.94 -0.85 27.97
CA THR A 115 3.75 0.56 28.41
C THR A 115 3.41 1.54 27.30
N GLY A 116 3.84 1.28 26.06
CA GLY A 116 3.49 2.03 24.85
C GLY A 116 4.15 3.41 24.71
N LEU A 117 3.56 4.20 23.81
CA LEU A 117 3.96 5.54 23.41
C LEU A 117 2.84 6.51 23.80
N PRO A 118 3.02 7.39 24.81
CA PRO A 118 1.97 8.29 25.29
C PRO A 118 1.58 9.39 24.29
N ALA A 119 0.47 10.08 24.56
CA ALA A 119 0.00 11.21 23.78
C ALA A 119 1.06 12.32 23.63
N ASN A 120 1.15 12.92 22.44
CA ASN A 120 2.12 13.97 22.06
C ASN A 120 3.60 13.54 22.20
N SER A 121 3.88 12.26 22.02
CA SER A 121 5.24 11.71 22.01
C SER A 121 5.54 10.97 20.71
N SER A 122 6.83 10.80 20.40
CA SER A 122 7.27 10.12 19.19
C SER A 122 8.46 9.21 19.43
N VAL A 123 8.64 8.27 18.51
CA VAL A 123 9.76 7.34 18.46
C VAL A 123 10.28 7.27 17.02
N THR A 124 11.58 7.14 16.84
CA THR A 124 12.23 6.86 15.55
C THR A 124 13.12 5.65 15.69
N LEU A 125 12.79 4.62 14.93
CA LEU A 125 13.55 3.39 14.77
C LEU A 125 14.44 3.54 13.54
N THR A 126 15.69 3.10 13.63
CA THR A 126 16.61 3.10 12.48
C THR A 126 16.99 1.66 12.16
N LEU A 127 16.70 1.24 10.93
CA LEU A 127 16.63 -0.14 10.51
C LEU A 127 17.65 -0.41 9.39
N PRO A 128 18.67 -1.24 9.61
CA PRO A 128 19.60 -1.68 8.57
C PRO A 128 18.86 -2.56 7.56
N LEU A 129 19.45 -2.78 6.38
CA LEU A 129 18.94 -3.73 5.39
C LEU A 129 18.60 -5.09 6.04
N TYR A 130 19.52 -5.59 6.86
CA TYR A 130 19.32 -6.77 7.68
C TYR A 130 20.11 -6.72 9.00
N SER A 131 19.66 -7.52 9.97
CA SER A 131 20.40 -7.88 11.18
C SER A 131 20.76 -9.37 11.13
N GLN A 132 22.03 -9.71 11.36
CA GLN A 132 22.47 -11.11 11.36
C GLN A 132 22.30 -11.75 12.75
N LEU A 133 21.63 -12.92 12.80
CA LEU A 133 21.36 -13.69 14.02
C LEU A 133 22.14 -15.01 14.13
N ALA A 134 22.72 -15.47 13.02
CA ALA A 134 23.65 -16.58 12.90
C ALA A 134 24.36 -16.51 11.53
N SER A 135 25.26 -17.44 11.20
CA SER A 135 25.91 -17.54 9.89
C SER A 135 24.94 -17.54 8.69
N ASP A 136 23.75 -18.10 8.88
CA ASP A 136 22.74 -18.46 7.89
C ASP A 136 21.36 -17.80 8.14
N ARG A 137 21.21 -17.11 9.28
CA ARG A 137 19.91 -16.62 9.78
C ARG A 137 19.94 -15.10 9.96
N TYR A 138 18.95 -14.43 9.37
CA TYR A 138 18.86 -12.97 9.31
C TYR A 138 17.44 -12.48 9.61
N ILE A 139 17.33 -11.30 10.20
CA ILE A 139 16.11 -10.47 10.11
C ILE A 139 16.35 -9.50 8.97
N THR A 140 15.51 -9.50 7.93
CA THR A 140 15.55 -8.46 6.88
C THR A 140 14.43 -7.48 7.15
N TRP A 141 14.78 -6.25 7.53
CA TRP A 141 13.80 -5.24 7.94
C TRP A 141 13.13 -4.54 6.76
N TRP A 142 13.72 -4.64 5.58
CA TRP A 142 13.37 -3.87 4.38
C TRP A 142 12.37 -4.56 3.44
N ASN A 143 12.17 -5.87 3.53
CA ASN A 143 11.37 -6.65 2.58
C ASN A 143 10.03 -7.09 3.19
N GLY A 144 8.91 -6.58 2.66
CA GLY A 144 7.56 -7.01 3.06
C GLY A 144 7.27 -6.76 4.54
N GLY A 145 7.63 -5.58 5.04
CA GLY A 145 7.47 -5.18 6.43
C GLY A 145 6.07 -4.65 6.75
N ARG A 146 5.69 -4.74 8.02
CA ARG A 146 4.41 -4.26 8.55
C ARG A 146 4.63 -3.38 9.78
N VAL A 147 3.91 -2.28 9.87
CA VAL A 147 3.79 -1.48 11.09
C VAL A 147 2.37 -1.67 11.63
N LEU A 148 2.28 -2.30 12.79
CA LEU A 148 1.05 -2.47 13.54
C LEU A 148 0.92 -1.33 14.55
N LEU A 149 -0.17 -0.57 14.48
CA LEU A 149 -0.46 0.52 15.41
C LEU A 149 -1.75 0.18 16.16
N ALA A 150 -1.63 -0.03 17.46
CA ALA A 150 -2.73 -0.38 18.36
C ALA A 150 -2.95 0.70 19.42
N ASP A 151 -4.20 0.91 19.87
CA ASP A 151 -4.53 1.79 21.01
C ASP A 151 -4.68 1.02 22.34
N ARG A 152 -4.46 -0.29 22.30
CA ARG A 152 -4.55 -1.24 23.43
C ARG A 152 -3.43 -2.27 23.34
N ASN A 153 -2.95 -2.76 24.48
CA ASN A 153 -1.89 -3.78 24.54
C ASN A 153 -2.41 -5.22 24.59
N ASP A 154 -3.71 -5.44 24.82
CA ASP A 154 -4.27 -6.79 24.89
C ASP A 154 -4.28 -7.48 23.51
N ARG A 155 -3.88 -8.76 23.50
CA ARG A 155 -3.73 -9.63 22.32
C ARG A 155 -2.61 -9.28 21.34
N LEU A 156 -1.81 -8.24 21.59
CA LEU A 156 -0.61 -7.96 20.77
C LEU A 156 0.47 -9.02 20.97
N SER A 157 0.62 -9.50 22.21
CA SER A 157 1.53 -10.59 22.57
C SER A 157 1.03 -11.93 22.06
N ASP A 158 1.92 -12.67 21.42
CA ASP A 158 1.72 -14.01 20.87
C ASP A 158 2.43 -15.02 21.79
N GLU A 159 1.67 -15.83 22.54
CA GLU A 159 2.22 -16.80 23.52
C GLU A 159 3.11 -17.89 22.88
N SER A 160 3.02 -18.08 21.56
CA SER A 160 3.89 -19.00 20.82
C SER A 160 5.21 -18.35 20.36
N ALA A 161 5.32 -17.02 20.44
CA ALA A 161 6.49 -16.30 19.97
C ALA A 161 7.68 -16.44 20.94
N THR A 162 8.83 -16.84 20.42
CA THR A 162 10.06 -16.96 21.20
C THR A 162 10.75 -15.59 21.31
N ARG A 163 10.93 -15.09 22.53
CA ARG A 163 11.69 -13.86 22.78
C ARG A 163 13.16 -14.07 22.41
N ILE A 164 13.74 -13.14 21.67
CA ILE A 164 15.16 -13.14 21.30
C ILE A 164 15.84 -11.84 21.75
N GLY A 165 17.16 -11.79 21.70
CA GLY A 165 17.88 -10.52 21.84
C GLY A 165 17.51 -9.58 20.69
N THR A 166 17.15 -8.34 21.01
CA THR A 166 17.02 -7.29 20.00
C THR A 166 18.41 -7.04 19.39
N PRO A 167 18.58 -7.05 18.06
CA PRO A 167 19.90 -6.83 17.46
C PRO A 167 20.40 -5.40 17.68
N ASP A 168 21.61 -5.24 18.22
CA ASP A 168 22.25 -3.93 18.48
C ASP A 168 22.33 -3.02 17.23
N THR A 169 22.31 -3.62 16.03
CA THR A 169 22.22 -2.93 14.73
C THR A 169 20.92 -2.16 14.51
N VAL A 170 19.91 -2.30 15.37
CA VAL A 170 18.64 -1.56 15.34
C VAL A 170 18.64 -0.57 16.49
N THR A 171 18.68 0.73 16.18
CA THR A 171 18.67 1.79 17.20
C THR A 171 17.31 2.47 17.32
N CYS A 172 17.10 3.12 18.45
CA CYS A 172 15.87 3.84 18.75
C CYS A 172 16.14 5.16 19.46
N HIS A 173 15.43 6.20 19.04
CA HIS A 173 15.41 7.51 19.69
C HIS A 173 13.97 7.95 19.91
N ALA A 174 13.65 8.51 21.08
CA ALA A 174 12.29 8.95 21.40
C ALA A 174 12.27 10.43 21.84
N SER A 175 11.15 11.09 21.58
CA SER A 175 10.84 12.44 22.07
C SER A 175 9.61 12.37 22.97
N HIS A 176 9.70 12.95 24.17
CA HIS A 176 8.67 12.91 25.21
C HIS A 176 8.23 11.51 25.68
N ALA A 177 9.01 10.47 25.36
CA ALA A 177 8.83 9.09 25.81
C ALA A 177 10.19 8.41 26.06
N ALA A 178 10.16 7.24 26.70
CA ALA A 178 11.28 6.31 26.63
C ALA A 178 11.31 5.61 25.27
N CYS A 179 12.43 4.96 24.94
CA CYS A 179 12.41 3.83 24.01
C CYS A 179 13.10 2.61 24.62
N SER A 180 12.37 1.51 24.67
CA SER A 180 12.87 0.16 24.93
C SER A 180 12.36 -0.76 23.82
N LEU A 181 13.20 -1.71 23.39
CA LEU A 181 12.90 -2.60 22.26
C LEU A 181 12.99 -4.07 22.67
N THR A 182 11.88 -4.80 22.53
CA THR A 182 11.89 -6.27 22.60
C THR A 182 11.67 -6.86 21.21
N THR A 183 12.47 -7.85 20.84
CA THR A 183 12.29 -8.64 19.62
C THR A 183 11.83 -10.06 19.94
N TYR A 184 10.88 -10.58 19.16
CA TYR A 184 10.42 -11.96 19.16
C TYR A 184 10.54 -12.58 17.77
N ALA A 185 10.69 -13.89 17.71
CA ALA A 185 10.48 -14.70 16.51
C ALA A 185 9.21 -15.53 16.66
N SER A 186 8.32 -15.52 15.67
CA SER A 186 7.09 -16.31 15.64
C SER A 186 6.94 -17.03 14.29
N ASP A 187 6.16 -18.10 14.28
CA ASP A 187 5.76 -18.78 13.05
C ASP A 187 4.57 -18.09 12.35
N VAL A 188 3.86 -17.18 13.02
CA VAL A 188 2.62 -16.55 12.55
C VAL A 188 2.65 -15.02 12.64
N GLN A 189 1.88 -14.35 11.77
CA GLN A 189 1.57 -12.92 11.88
C GLN A 189 0.62 -12.65 13.07
N PHE A 190 0.18 -11.40 13.24
CA PHE A 190 -0.84 -11.07 14.25
C PHE A 190 -2.21 -11.67 13.89
N PRO A 191 -3.00 -12.13 14.87
CA PRO A 191 -4.37 -12.60 14.64
C PRO A 191 -5.31 -11.43 14.31
N GLU A 192 -6.39 -11.71 13.58
CA GLU A 192 -7.38 -10.71 13.14
C GLU A 192 -8.08 -9.98 14.31
N ASN A 193 -8.09 -10.62 15.49
CA ASN A 193 -8.77 -10.18 16.71
C ASN A 193 -8.00 -9.11 17.52
N VAL A 194 -6.93 -8.51 16.96
CA VAL A 194 -6.18 -7.41 17.60
C VAL A 194 -6.83 -6.04 17.38
N TYR A 195 -6.69 -5.18 18.40
CA TYR A 195 -7.14 -3.79 18.46
C TYR A 195 -6.17 -2.84 17.76
N ALA A 196 -5.95 -3.05 16.45
CA ALA A 196 -4.92 -2.34 15.70
C ALA A 196 -5.32 -2.02 14.26
N GLN A 197 -4.79 -0.91 13.74
CA GLN A 197 -4.67 -0.69 12.31
C GLN A 197 -3.36 -1.34 11.80
N LEU A 198 -3.43 -1.92 10.61
CA LEU A 198 -2.28 -2.49 9.91
C LEU A 198 -1.83 -1.54 8.81
N SER A 199 -0.52 -1.47 8.57
CA SER A 199 0.10 -0.70 7.50
C SER A 199 1.36 -1.43 7.04
N GLU A 200 1.77 -1.23 5.79
CA GLU A 200 2.81 -2.04 5.14
C GLU A 200 3.86 -1.14 4.50
N TYR A 201 5.10 -1.64 4.46
CA TYR A 201 6.24 -0.94 3.89
C TYR A 201 7.25 -1.89 3.27
N THR A 202 8.07 -1.36 2.37
CA THR A 202 9.23 -2.04 1.79
C THR A 202 10.26 -0.97 1.46
N PHE A 203 11.53 -1.19 1.78
CA PHE A 203 12.60 -0.23 1.56
C PHE A 203 13.55 -0.72 0.48
N GLY A 204 13.79 0.11 -0.52
CA GLY A 204 14.43 -0.27 -1.77
C GLY A 204 13.59 -1.21 -2.63
N ASP A 205 14.21 -1.72 -3.70
CA ASP A 205 13.69 -2.75 -4.61
C ASP A 205 14.78 -3.81 -4.88
N SER A 206 14.39 -5.00 -5.34
CA SER A 206 15.31 -6.05 -5.79
C SER A 206 14.93 -6.57 -7.17
N ILE A 207 15.89 -6.54 -8.09
CA ILE A 207 15.63 -6.54 -9.54
C ILE A 207 16.60 -7.44 -10.28
N ILE A 208 16.18 -8.13 -11.35
CA ILE A 208 17.06 -8.87 -12.29
C ILE A 208 17.05 -8.15 -13.65
N PRO A 209 18.13 -7.45 -14.04
CA PRO A 209 18.01 -6.49 -15.15
C PRO A 209 18.45 -6.89 -16.55
N ALA A 210 18.24 -5.94 -17.48
CA ALA A 210 18.63 -6.03 -18.88
C ALA A 210 20.14 -6.31 -19.05
N GLY A 211 20.46 -7.53 -19.48
CA GLY A 211 21.84 -7.96 -19.74
C GLY A 211 22.54 -8.68 -18.58
N GLN A 212 21.96 -8.65 -17.37
CA GLN A 212 22.49 -9.39 -16.21
C GLN A 212 21.62 -10.60 -15.85
N SER A 213 22.20 -11.52 -15.06
CA SER A 213 21.53 -12.71 -14.51
C SER A 213 21.52 -12.74 -12.98
N LEU A 214 22.10 -11.72 -12.33
CA LEU A 214 22.16 -11.57 -10.88
C LEU A 214 21.20 -10.45 -10.46
N ARG A 215 20.76 -10.47 -9.20
CA ARG A 215 19.95 -9.39 -8.65
C ARG A 215 20.82 -8.20 -8.26
N LEU A 216 20.29 -6.99 -8.43
CA LEU A 216 20.70 -5.76 -7.74
C LEU A 216 19.77 -5.49 -6.55
N LEU A 217 20.27 -4.81 -5.52
CA LEU A 217 19.48 -4.07 -4.54
C LEU A 217 19.49 -2.58 -4.90
N LYS A 218 18.33 -1.99 -5.16
CA LYS A 218 18.17 -0.54 -5.35
C LYS A 218 17.72 0.11 -4.04
N PRO A 219 18.56 0.84 -3.30
CA PRO A 219 18.27 1.27 -1.93
C PRO A 219 17.47 2.58 -1.83
N GLU A 220 17.16 3.23 -2.94
CA GLU A 220 16.71 4.62 -2.98
C GLU A 220 15.27 4.83 -2.52
N ASN A 221 14.34 4.03 -3.06
CA ASN A 221 12.92 4.23 -2.88
C ASN A 221 12.40 3.67 -1.57
N VAL A 222 11.28 4.22 -1.12
CA VAL A 222 10.48 3.73 -0.01
C VAL A 222 9.09 3.38 -0.55
N GLY A 223 8.80 2.09 -0.55
CA GLY A 223 7.50 1.49 -0.83
C GLY A 223 6.60 1.52 0.41
N TYR A 224 5.35 1.95 0.28
CA TYR A 224 4.38 1.95 1.38
C TYR A 224 2.92 1.93 0.94
N ASN A 225 2.07 1.37 1.81
CA ASN A 225 0.62 1.39 1.69
C ASN A 225 -0.06 1.29 3.07
N ILE A 226 -1.24 1.88 3.18
CA ILE A 226 -2.20 1.52 4.23
C ILE A 226 -3.31 0.71 3.56
N SER A 227 -3.45 -0.56 3.95
CA SER A 227 -4.57 -1.38 3.54
C SER A 227 -5.75 -1.14 4.49
N TYR A 228 -6.85 -0.59 3.95
CA TYR A 228 -8.17 -0.70 4.57
C TYR A 228 -9.03 -1.78 3.88
N VAL A 229 -8.42 -2.59 3.01
CA VAL A 229 -9.04 -3.76 2.34
C VAL A 229 -9.46 -4.80 3.37
N ASP A 230 -8.57 -5.10 4.32
CA ASP A 230 -8.84 -6.03 5.43
C ASP A 230 -9.83 -5.41 6.42
N HIS A 231 -9.45 -4.27 7.03
CA HIS A 231 -10.25 -3.62 8.05
C HIS A 231 -9.88 -2.15 8.26
N VAL A 232 -10.83 -1.41 8.86
CA VAL A 232 -10.61 -0.09 9.46
C VAL A 232 -10.82 -0.11 10.96
N TYR A 233 -9.88 0.53 11.68
CA TYR A 233 -9.87 0.65 13.13
C TYR A 233 -9.49 2.04 13.66
N MET A 234 -8.44 2.65 13.11
CA MET A 234 -7.80 3.85 13.68
C MET A 234 -7.27 4.79 12.56
N PRO A 235 -7.32 6.12 12.76
CA PRO A 235 -6.70 7.08 11.85
C PRO A 235 -5.18 6.94 11.91
N VAL A 236 -4.61 6.44 10.83
CA VAL A 236 -3.17 6.37 10.57
C VAL A 236 -2.90 7.14 9.28
N ALA A 237 -1.85 7.94 9.27
CA ALA A 237 -1.28 8.52 8.06
C ALA A 237 0.19 8.10 7.91
N ILE A 238 0.64 7.94 6.68
CA ILE A 238 2.04 7.66 6.31
C ILE A 238 2.53 8.74 5.36
N GLY A 239 3.57 9.46 5.77
CA GLY A 239 4.39 10.29 4.89
C GLY A 239 5.81 9.74 4.76
N LEU A 240 6.58 10.25 3.80
CA LEU A 240 8.00 9.94 3.65
C LEU A 240 8.87 10.70 4.65
N ARG A 241 10.08 10.18 4.85
CA ARG A 241 11.20 10.88 5.50
C ARG A 241 12.22 11.28 4.44
N GLY A 242 12.79 12.48 4.53
CA GLY A 242 13.77 13.00 3.58
C GLY A 242 13.17 13.46 2.25
N ASN A 243 11.84 13.61 2.17
CA ASN A 243 11.16 14.08 0.95
C ASN A 243 9.85 14.83 1.27
N PRO A 244 9.93 16.13 1.60
CA PRO A 244 8.77 16.95 1.95
C PRO A 244 7.84 17.25 0.76
N TYR A 245 8.20 16.82 -0.46
CA TYR A 245 7.45 17.14 -1.67
C TYR A 245 6.39 16.09 -2.04
N ILE A 246 6.30 14.99 -1.26
CA ILE A 246 5.28 13.97 -1.40
C ILE A 246 4.32 14.05 -0.21
N GLY A 247 3.02 14.11 -0.48
CA GLY A 247 1.97 14.13 0.55
C GLY A 247 1.78 12.79 1.25
N TYR A 248 1.06 12.77 2.37
CA TYR A 248 0.77 11.56 3.12
C TYR A 248 -0.37 10.72 2.51
N SER A 249 -0.34 9.39 2.66
CA SER A 249 -1.51 8.53 2.45
C SER A 249 -2.19 8.21 3.79
N GLY A 250 -3.50 7.95 3.82
CA GLY A 250 -4.26 7.67 5.04
C GLY A 250 -5.00 8.86 5.64
N SER A 251 -5.40 8.72 6.91
CA SER A 251 -6.26 9.69 7.60
C SER A 251 -5.60 10.30 8.84
N VAL A 252 -5.55 11.64 8.87
CA VAL A 252 -5.10 12.45 10.02
C VAL A 252 -6.26 12.93 10.91
N GLN A 253 -7.47 12.37 10.76
CA GLN A 253 -8.60 12.71 11.63
C GLN A 253 -8.27 12.39 13.10
N PRO A 254 -8.68 13.23 14.08
CA PRO A 254 -8.54 12.90 15.49
C PRO A 254 -9.32 11.62 15.87
N LEU A 255 -8.74 10.81 16.75
CA LEU A 255 -9.19 9.44 17.07
C LEU A 255 -10.68 9.36 17.50
N ALA A 256 -11.18 10.33 18.26
CA ALA A 256 -12.57 10.33 18.73
C ALA A 256 -13.59 10.65 17.61
N PRO A 257 -13.44 11.75 16.83
CA PRO A 257 -14.18 11.95 15.58
C PRO A 257 -14.17 10.73 14.66
N PHE A 258 -13.01 10.12 14.43
CA PHE A 258 -12.87 8.94 13.56
C PHE A 258 -13.68 7.74 14.09
N LYS A 259 -13.51 7.36 15.37
CA LYS A 259 -14.30 6.29 15.99
C LYS A 259 -15.80 6.62 16.03
N GLN A 260 -16.19 7.90 15.96
CA GLN A 260 -17.59 8.32 15.79
C GLN A 260 -18.06 8.17 14.33
N SER A 261 -17.24 8.46 13.31
CA SER A 261 -17.59 8.21 11.91
C SER A 261 -17.87 6.72 11.63
N LEU A 262 -17.09 5.80 12.22
CA LEU A 262 -17.37 4.35 12.14
C LEU A 262 -18.75 4.00 12.73
N LYS A 263 -19.12 4.61 13.87
CA LYS A 263 -20.44 4.42 14.50
C LYS A 263 -21.58 5.06 13.69
N ASN A 264 -21.34 6.23 13.12
CA ASN A 264 -22.30 6.92 12.25
C ASN A 264 -22.60 6.09 11.00
N PHE A 265 -21.60 5.40 10.43
CA PHE A 265 -21.80 4.47 9.33
C PHE A 265 -22.68 3.28 9.73
N LEU A 266 -22.38 2.60 10.85
CA LEU A 266 -23.20 1.50 11.38
C LEU A 266 -24.65 1.91 11.69
N ALA A 267 -24.88 3.18 12.05
CA ALA A 267 -26.19 3.76 12.32
C ALA A 267 -26.86 4.40 11.08
N SER A 268 -26.18 4.46 9.93
CA SER A 268 -26.73 4.92 8.67
C SER A 268 -27.43 3.77 7.95
N ASP A 269 -28.41 4.07 7.09
CA ASP A 269 -29.02 3.07 6.21
C ASP A 269 -27.94 2.26 5.48
N ALA A 270 -26.98 2.92 4.82
CA ALA A 270 -25.93 2.29 4.02
C ALA A 270 -25.09 1.24 4.78
N GLY A 271 -24.79 1.48 6.07
CA GLY A 271 -24.03 0.58 6.95
C GLY A 271 -24.87 -0.23 7.95
N GLN A 272 -26.21 -0.17 7.87
CA GLN A 272 -27.12 -0.87 8.79
C GLN A 272 -26.86 -2.38 8.77
N GLY A 273 -26.39 -2.92 9.90
CA GLY A 273 -26.01 -4.33 10.01
C GLY A 273 -24.77 -4.71 9.20
N TRP A 274 -23.88 -3.77 8.85
CA TRP A 274 -22.53 -4.11 8.40
C TRP A 274 -21.84 -4.97 9.47
N PRO A 275 -21.11 -6.04 9.10
CA PRO A 275 -20.38 -6.84 10.06
C PRO A 275 -19.35 -6.02 10.83
N VAL A 276 -19.07 -6.44 12.05
CA VAL A 276 -18.01 -5.93 12.91
C VAL A 276 -17.18 -7.10 13.41
N TYR A 277 -15.88 -6.89 13.66
CA TYR A 277 -15.11 -7.88 14.40
C TYR A 277 -15.65 -8.02 15.82
N ASN A 278 -15.62 -9.23 16.36
CA ASN A 278 -16.09 -9.56 17.71
C ASN A 278 -15.16 -8.98 18.80
N LEU A 279 -15.20 -7.66 18.98
CA LEU A 279 -14.33 -6.84 19.82
C LEU A 279 -15.16 -5.83 20.63
N ASN A 280 -14.59 -5.29 21.71
CA ASN A 280 -15.25 -4.28 22.53
C ASN A 280 -15.15 -2.86 21.92
N ASP A 281 -14.30 -2.68 20.90
CA ASP A 281 -14.11 -1.44 20.16
C ASP A 281 -14.52 -1.68 18.70
N VAL A 282 -15.14 -0.68 18.06
CA VAL A 282 -15.63 -0.80 16.68
C VAL A 282 -14.46 -0.94 15.70
N LYS A 283 -14.39 -2.11 15.07
CA LYS A 283 -13.46 -2.46 13.98
C LYS A 283 -14.28 -3.03 12.83
N LEU A 284 -14.21 -2.42 11.65
CA LEU A 284 -15.04 -2.81 10.52
C LEU A 284 -14.21 -3.56 9.47
N PRO A 285 -14.57 -4.80 9.08
CA PRO A 285 -13.99 -5.48 7.92
C PRO A 285 -14.32 -4.75 6.63
N GLY A 286 -13.42 -4.82 5.65
CA GLY A 286 -13.67 -4.36 4.28
C GLY A 286 -14.55 -5.32 3.46
N GLY A 287 -14.86 -4.90 2.24
CA GLY A 287 -15.84 -5.57 1.36
C GLY A 287 -15.50 -7.03 0.98
N TYR A 288 -14.23 -7.43 1.07
CA TYR A 288 -13.78 -8.82 0.87
C TYR A 288 -14.05 -9.68 2.11
N ASN A 289 -13.59 -9.19 3.26
CA ASN A 289 -13.51 -9.94 4.51
C ASN A 289 -14.91 -10.28 5.07
N ILE A 290 -15.94 -9.47 4.78
CA ILE A 290 -17.36 -9.78 5.08
C ILE A 290 -17.92 -11.02 4.37
N PHE A 291 -17.24 -11.52 3.32
CA PHE A 291 -17.53 -12.81 2.70
C PHE A 291 -16.50 -13.85 3.16
N ALA A 292 -15.20 -13.57 2.98
CA ALA A 292 -14.11 -14.54 3.26
C ALA A 292 -14.02 -15.00 4.73
N GLN A 293 -14.29 -14.11 5.70
CA GLN A 293 -14.26 -14.42 7.13
C GLN A 293 -15.65 -14.71 7.73
N ARG A 294 -16.72 -14.79 6.90
CA ARG A 294 -18.11 -14.87 7.40
C ARG A 294 -18.37 -16.06 8.33
N SER A 295 -17.80 -17.22 8.02
CA SER A 295 -17.87 -18.44 8.85
C SER A 295 -16.65 -18.62 9.76
N GLY A 296 -15.83 -17.59 9.94
CA GLY A 296 -14.66 -17.62 10.80
C GLY A 296 -15.03 -17.68 12.28
N THR A 297 -14.30 -18.46 13.06
CA THR A 297 -14.51 -18.62 14.51
C THR A 297 -13.24 -18.37 15.31
N LEU A 298 -13.37 -17.70 16.45
CA LEU A 298 -12.31 -17.46 17.41
C LEU A 298 -12.22 -18.59 18.45
N PRO A 299 -11.06 -18.78 19.12
CA PRO A 299 -10.94 -19.74 20.22
C PRO A 299 -11.93 -19.44 21.37
N PRO A 300 -12.52 -20.46 22.04
CA PRO A 300 -13.55 -20.22 23.07
C PRO A 300 -13.06 -19.43 24.28
N GLN A 301 -11.76 -19.50 24.57
CA GLN A 301 -11.12 -18.76 25.67
C GLN A 301 -10.98 -17.26 25.41
N ASP A 302 -11.01 -16.80 24.16
CA ASP A 302 -10.79 -15.38 23.81
C ASP A 302 -11.75 -14.46 24.56
N ASN A 303 -11.27 -13.36 25.13
CA ASN A 303 -12.10 -12.43 25.90
C ASN A 303 -12.91 -11.47 24.99
N VAL A 304 -13.87 -12.03 24.25
CA VAL A 304 -14.73 -11.34 23.26
C VAL A 304 -16.18 -11.18 23.78
N PRO A 305 -16.89 -10.11 23.38
CA PRO A 305 -18.24 -9.83 23.89
C PRO A 305 -19.31 -10.83 23.39
N VAL A 306 -19.26 -11.25 22.12
CA VAL A 306 -20.25 -12.19 21.57
C VAL A 306 -19.75 -13.62 21.73
N LYS A 307 -20.33 -14.33 22.70
CA LYS A 307 -20.14 -15.78 22.91
C LYS A 307 -21.49 -16.51 22.91
N PRO A 308 -21.73 -17.45 21.99
CA PRO A 308 -22.88 -18.35 22.09
C PRO A 308 -22.68 -19.38 23.21
N ALA A 309 -23.77 -19.88 23.79
CA ALA A 309 -23.72 -20.88 24.87
C ALA A 309 -23.20 -22.26 24.42
N GLN A 310 -23.19 -22.53 23.11
CA GLN A 310 -22.61 -23.71 22.48
C GLN A 310 -21.86 -23.32 21.21
N GLY A 311 -20.81 -24.06 20.84
CA GLY A 311 -19.97 -23.77 19.69
C GLY A 311 -18.79 -22.86 20.02
N PHE A 312 -18.36 -22.06 19.04
CA PHE A 312 -17.22 -21.15 19.12
C PHE A 312 -17.71 -19.70 18.92
N PRO A 313 -17.10 -18.69 19.58
CA PRO A 313 -17.35 -17.30 19.27
C PRO A 313 -17.05 -17.00 17.78
N PRO A 314 -17.87 -16.21 17.07
CA PRO A 314 -17.58 -15.86 15.68
C PRO A 314 -16.47 -14.80 15.58
N VAL A 315 -15.77 -14.75 14.45
CA VAL A 315 -14.87 -13.64 14.07
C VAL A 315 -15.68 -12.39 13.75
N LEU A 316 -16.72 -12.54 12.91
CA LEU A 316 -17.62 -11.47 12.48
C LEU A 316 -19.03 -11.65 13.04
N THR A 317 -19.62 -10.54 13.48
CA THR A 317 -20.97 -10.44 14.05
C THR A 317 -21.57 -9.07 13.69
N VAL A 318 -22.81 -8.78 14.07
CA VAL A 318 -23.38 -7.41 13.95
C VAL A 318 -23.29 -6.62 15.25
N GLN A 319 -23.29 -5.27 15.18
CA GLN A 319 -23.19 -4.37 16.34
C GLN A 319 -24.25 -4.66 17.40
N ALA A 320 -25.49 -4.98 17.02
CA ALA A 320 -26.55 -5.35 17.97
C ALA A 320 -26.19 -6.54 18.88
N CYS A 321 -25.35 -7.47 18.41
CA CYS A 321 -24.86 -8.56 19.25
C CYS A 321 -23.75 -8.12 20.20
N ILE A 322 -22.86 -7.20 19.78
CA ILE A 322 -21.88 -6.54 20.67
C ILE A 322 -22.61 -5.80 21.79
N ASP A 323 -23.70 -5.11 21.45
CA ASP A 323 -24.58 -4.37 22.37
C ASP A 323 -25.46 -5.28 23.26
N GLY A 324 -25.27 -6.62 23.19
CA GLY A 324 -25.96 -7.60 24.03
C GLY A 324 -27.42 -7.90 23.64
N GLN A 325 -27.88 -7.45 22.47
CA GLN A 325 -29.28 -7.56 22.05
C GLN A 325 -29.62 -8.91 21.39
N CYS A 326 -28.61 -9.73 21.09
CA CYS A 326 -28.76 -11.02 20.41
C CYS A 326 -28.99 -12.19 21.37
N ASN A 327 -29.94 -13.06 21.03
CA ASN A 327 -30.12 -14.37 21.67
C ASN A 327 -28.97 -15.35 21.28
N ASP A 328 -28.86 -16.51 21.94
CA ASP A 328 -27.72 -17.42 21.72
C ASP A 328 -27.63 -18.04 20.31
N GLU A 329 -28.75 -18.15 19.60
CA GLU A 329 -28.78 -18.59 18.18
C GLU A 329 -28.23 -17.49 17.27
N GLN A 330 -28.65 -16.23 17.50
CA GLN A 330 -28.10 -15.06 16.81
C GLN A 330 -26.60 -14.88 17.10
N LYS A 331 -26.13 -15.12 18.33
CA LYS A 331 -24.69 -15.09 18.65
C LYS A 331 -23.87 -16.15 17.91
N ALA A 332 -24.51 -17.24 17.45
CA ALA A 332 -23.85 -18.31 16.69
C ALA A 332 -23.89 -18.09 15.17
N HIS A 333 -24.89 -17.35 14.65
CA HIS A 333 -25.20 -17.32 13.20
C HIS A 333 -25.42 -15.92 12.59
N LEU A 334 -25.59 -14.86 13.37
CA LEU A 334 -25.87 -13.50 12.86
C LEU A 334 -24.56 -12.73 12.55
N HIS A 335 -23.90 -13.16 11.48
CA HIS A 335 -22.61 -12.61 11.03
C HIS A 335 -22.73 -11.32 10.19
N PHE A 336 -23.93 -11.01 9.68
CA PHE A 336 -24.21 -9.86 8.82
C PHE A 336 -25.69 -9.44 8.89
N GLY A 337 -26.01 -8.26 8.36
CA GLY A 337 -27.37 -7.72 8.25
C GLY A 337 -27.62 -6.99 6.92
N GLU A 338 -28.49 -5.98 6.96
CA GLU A 338 -29.13 -5.38 5.77
C GLU A 338 -28.16 -4.84 4.72
N ALA A 339 -27.06 -4.20 5.11
CA ALA A 339 -26.07 -3.67 4.17
C ALA A 339 -25.49 -4.75 3.25
N VAL A 340 -25.10 -5.89 3.81
CA VAL A 340 -24.55 -7.03 3.06
C VAL A 340 -25.66 -7.79 2.34
N GLN A 341 -26.86 -7.86 2.92
CA GLN A 341 -28.02 -8.44 2.25
C GLN A 341 -28.43 -7.63 1.02
N ARG A 342 -28.26 -6.30 0.99
CA ARG A 342 -28.46 -5.47 -0.21
C ARG A 342 -27.42 -5.76 -1.29
N MET A 343 -26.14 -5.93 -0.94
CA MET A 343 -25.10 -6.34 -1.89
C MET A 343 -25.44 -7.70 -2.55
N GLN A 344 -25.90 -8.67 -1.74
CA GLN A 344 -26.37 -9.96 -2.25
C GLN A 344 -27.63 -9.82 -3.12
N ASN A 345 -28.61 -9.02 -2.70
CA ASN A 345 -29.84 -8.76 -3.46
C ASN A 345 -29.56 -8.05 -4.80
N LEU A 346 -28.57 -7.17 -4.85
CA LEU A 346 -28.10 -6.51 -6.08
C LEU A 346 -27.53 -7.55 -7.05
N TRP A 347 -26.55 -8.35 -6.61
CA TRP A 347 -25.95 -9.40 -7.44
C TRP A 347 -26.93 -10.50 -7.87
N GLY A 348 -27.94 -10.81 -7.04
CA GLY A 348 -28.99 -11.76 -7.38
C GLY A 348 -30.07 -11.23 -8.33
N SER A 349 -30.12 -9.92 -8.55
CA SER A 349 -31.16 -9.27 -9.38
C SER A 349 -30.62 -8.67 -10.68
N CYS A 350 -29.38 -8.18 -10.67
CA CYS A 350 -28.80 -7.49 -11.84
C CYS A 350 -28.26 -8.47 -12.90
N VAL A 351 -27.90 -9.68 -12.50
CA VAL A 351 -27.30 -10.71 -13.37
C VAL A 351 -27.92 -12.09 -13.10
N ALA A 352 -27.94 -12.96 -14.11
CA ALA A 352 -28.55 -14.28 -14.01
C ALA A 352 -27.57 -15.34 -13.49
N TRP A 353 -28.02 -16.23 -12.60
CA TRP A 353 -27.23 -17.33 -12.02
C TRP A 353 -27.84 -18.69 -12.38
N ASN A 354 -27.04 -19.76 -12.32
CA ASN A 354 -27.45 -21.12 -12.67
C ASN A 354 -27.58 -22.02 -11.43
N GLU A 355 -28.21 -21.48 -10.39
CA GLU A 355 -28.41 -22.09 -9.07
C GLU A 355 -29.67 -21.50 -8.42
N ASP A 356 -30.16 -22.10 -7.33
CA ASP A 356 -31.20 -21.47 -6.52
C ASP A 356 -30.58 -20.40 -5.62
N LEU A 357 -31.02 -19.16 -5.79
CA LEU A 357 -30.59 -18.00 -5.02
C LEU A 357 -31.44 -17.75 -3.75
N SER A 358 -32.50 -18.54 -3.51
CA SER A 358 -33.32 -18.40 -2.31
C SER A 358 -32.57 -18.43 -0.97
N PRO A 359 -31.40 -19.09 -0.81
CA PRO A 359 -30.59 -19.01 0.41
C PRO A 359 -29.84 -17.67 0.59
N TYR A 360 -29.69 -16.88 -0.49
CA TYR A 360 -28.82 -15.69 -0.51
C TYR A 360 -29.56 -14.38 -0.80
N VAL A 361 -30.73 -14.44 -1.44
CA VAL A 361 -31.45 -13.29 -2.01
C VAL A 361 -32.85 -13.19 -1.39
N THR A 362 -33.10 -12.08 -0.69
CA THR A 362 -34.36 -11.82 0.03
C THR A 362 -35.30 -10.85 -0.68
N GLN A 363 -34.82 -10.09 -1.67
CA GLN A 363 -35.65 -9.17 -2.47
C GLN A 363 -35.09 -9.00 -3.88
N THR A 364 -35.95 -8.76 -4.87
CA THR A 364 -35.53 -8.35 -6.22
C THR A 364 -35.29 -6.84 -6.29
N ILE A 365 -34.19 -6.44 -6.94
CA ILE A 365 -33.80 -5.03 -7.17
C ILE A 365 -34.03 -4.67 -8.65
N ALA A 366 -34.59 -3.49 -8.91
CA ALA A 366 -34.82 -2.97 -10.26
C ALA A 366 -33.55 -2.32 -10.84
N CYS A 367 -32.55 -3.13 -11.18
CA CYS A 367 -31.24 -2.63 -11.62
C CYS A 367 -31.30 -1.85 -12.97
N PRO A 368 -30.67 -0.67 -13.08
CA PRO A 368 -30.44 0.03 -14.34
C PRO A 368 -29.74 -0.83 -15.41
N GLN A 369 -30.01 -0.58 -16.69
CA GLN A 369 -29.50 -1.43 -17.77
C GLN A 369 -27.96 -1.45 -17.83
N ASP A 370 -27.33 -0.28 -17.75
CA ASP A 370 -25.88 -0.12 -17.74
C ASP A 370 -25.25 -0.88 -16.56
N MET A 371 -25.86 -0.82 -15.37
CA MET A 371 -25.41 -1.56 -14.19
C MET A 371 -25.47 -3.08 -14.41
N ARG A 372 -26.54 -3.60 -15.03
CA ARG A 372 -26.65 -5.03 -15.38
C ARG A 372 -25.56 -5.46 -16.35
N GLU A 373 -25.33 -4.67 -17.41
CA GLU A 373 -24.30 -4.94 -18.43
C GLU A 373 -22.89 -4.94 -17.81
N ARG A 374 -22.59 -3.95 -16.95
CA ARG A 374 -21.32 -3.85 -16.21
C ARG A 374 -21.10 -5.02 -15.25
N MET A 375 -22.12 -5.42 -14.48
CA MET A 375 -22.02 -6.54 -13.54
C MET A 375 -21.91 -7.89 -14.26
N GLU A 376 -22.59 -8.10 -15.40
CA GLU A 376 -22.44 -9.34 -16.17
C GLU A 376 -21.04 -9.44 -16.80
N VAL A 377 -20.46 -8.32 -17.27
CA VAL A 377 -19.06 -8.27 -17.73
C VAL A 377 -18.07 -8.72 -16.64
N VAL A 378 -18.22 -8.23 -15.40
CA VAL A 378 -17.41 -8.67 -14.26
C VAL A 378 -17.61 -10.16 -13.97
N LYS A 379 -18.86 -10.64 -13.96
CA LYS A 379 -19.18 -12.05 -13.73
C LYS A 379 -18.59 -12.96 -14.82
N GLN A 380 -18.69 -12.61 -16.09
CA GLN A 380 -18.10 -13.39 -17.20
C GLN A 380 -16.57 -13.43 -17.13
N PHE A 381 -15.93 -12.36 -16.67
CA PHE A 381 -14.48 -12.31 -16.45
C PHE A 381 -14.04 -13.29 -15.36
N PHE A 382 -14.72 -13.32 -14.20
CA PHE A 382 -14.42 -14.28 -13.14
C PHE A 382 -14.81 -15.72 -13.51
N ILE A 383 -15.86 -15.93 -14.32
CA ILE A 383 -16.15 -17.23 -14.95
C ILE A 383 -14.99 -17.69 -15.83
N GLN A 384 -14.35 -16.79 -16.58
CA GLN A 384 -13.19 -17.14 -17.40
C GLN A 384 -11.93 -17.40 -16.55
N ASN A 385 -11.70 -16.61 -15.50
CA ASN A 385 -10.62 -16.88 -14.55
C ASN A 385 -10.79 -18.25 -13.85
N HIS A 386 -12.03 -18.64 -13.49
CA HIS A 386 -12.32 -19.96 -12.93
C HIS A 386 -12.05 -21.11 -13.91
N LYS A 387 -12.40 -20.96 -15.20
CA LYS A 387 -12.04 -21.95 -16.23
C LYS A 387 -10.52 -22.10 -16.37
N ASN A 388 -9.78 -21.00 -16.30
CA ASN A 388 -8.31 -21.01 -16.35
C ASN A 388 -7.73 -21.74 -15.12
N TYR A 389 -8.28 -21.50 -13.92
CA TYR A 389 -7.94 -22.22 -12.68
C TYR A 389 -8.13 -23.73 -12.80
N LEU A 390 -9.28 -24.18 -13.33
CA LEU A 390 -9.55 -25.60 -13.55
C LEU A 390 -8.57 -26.24 -14.55
N GLN A 391 -8.06 -25.47 -15.52
CA GLN A 391 -7.02 -25.93 -16.45
C GLN A 391 -5.67 -26.14 -15.76
N LEU A 392 -5.29 -25.32 -14.77
CA LEU A 392 -4.07 -25.54 -13.96
C LEU A 392 -4.13 -26.88 -13.21
N TYR A 393 -5.30 -27.21 -12.65
CA TYR A 393 -5.55 -28.51 -12.02
C TYR A 393 -5.50 -29.67 -13.03
N ALA A 394 -6.12 -29.51 -14.20
CA ALA A 394 -6.05 -30.51 -15.28
C ALA A 394 -4.63 -30.72 -15.81
N ALA A 395 -3.78 -29.68 -15.77
CA ALA A 395 -2.36 -29.73 -16.12
C ALA A 395 -1.45 -30.25 -14.99
N GLY A 396 -1.99 -30.56 -13.80
CA GLY A 396 -1.23 -31.02 -12.64
C GLY A 396 -0.33 -29.96 -12.01
N GLN A 397 -0.61 -28.68 -12.24
CA GLN A 397 0.19 -27.54 -11.75
C GLN A 397 -0.19 -27.09 -10.34
N CYS A 398 -1.22 -27.70 -9.74
CA CYS A 398 -1.74 -27.39 -8.42
C CYS A 398 -1.59 -28.58 -7.45
N LYS A 399 -1.73 -28.32 -6.16
CA LYS A 399 -1.59 -29.30 -5.08
C LYS A 399 -2.73 -30.33 -5.12
N GLY A 400 -2.41 -31.52 -5.64
CA GLY A 400 -3.35 -32.65 -5.71
C GLY A 400 -4.23 -32.62 -6.96
N SER A 401 -5.00 -33.69 -7.16
CA SER A 401 -5.75 -33.95 -8.41
C SER A 401 -7.22 -33.51 -8.40
N LYS A 402 -7.64 -32.74 -7.40
CA LYS A 402 -9.00 -32.21 -7.27
C LYS A 402 -8.93 -30.72 -6.98
N PRO A 403 -9.61 -29.85 -7.76
CA PRO A 403 -9.76 -28.44 -7.43
C PRO A 403 -10.34 -28.26 -6.03
N GLU A 404 -9.79 -27.33 -5.26
CA GLU A 404 -10.36 -26.91 -3.97
C GLU A 404 -11.66 -26.11 -4.21
N LYS A 405 -11.80 -25.45 -5.37
CA LYS A 405 -12.99 -24.72 -5.84
C LYS A 405 -13.53 -25.27 -7.17
N PRO A 406 -14.18 -26.45 -7.19
CA PRO A 406 -14.53 -27.14 -8.44
C PRO A 406 -15.64 -26.47 -9.25
N GLU A 407 -16.47 -25.62 -8.62
CA GLU A 407 -17.66 -25.01 -9.22
C GLU A 407 -17.62 -23.49 -9.09
N PHE A 408 -18.14 -22.78 -10.10
CA PHE A 408 -18.39 -21.35 -10.04
C PHE A 408 -19.86 -21.13 -9.65
N ASN A 409 -20.10 -20.64 -8.44
CA ASN A 409 -21.42 -20.36 -7.88
C ASN A 409 -21.47 -18.93 -7.31
N PHE A 410 -22.66 -18.49 -6.88
CA PHE A 410 -22.91 -17.17 -6.34
C PHE A 410 -21.96 -16.81 -5.19
N TRP A 411 -21.77 -17.73 -4.24
CA TRP A 411 -20.98 -17.48 -3.03
C TRP A 411 -19.48 -17.31 -3.33
N GLU A 412 -18.92 -18.22 -4.12
CA GLU A 412 -17.53 -18.15 -4.55
C GLU A 412 -17.27 -16.90 -5.39
N ALA A 413 -18.17 -16.57 -6.31
CA ALA A 413 -18.08 -15.35 -7.09
C ALA A 413 -18.06 -14.08 -6.23
N MET A 414 -18.85 -13.98 -5.16
CA MET A 414 -18.83 -12.80 -4.28
C MET A 414 -17.47 -12.60 -3.60
N MET A 415 -16.86 -13.68 -3.10
CA MET A 415 -15.52 -13.61 -2.47
C MET A 415 -14.46 -13.13 -3.48
N HIS A 416 -14.41 -13.73 -4.67
CA HIS A 416 -13.40 -13.38 -5.67
C HIS A 416 -13.64 -11.99 -6.30
N ILE A 417 -14.90 -11.59 -6.50
CA ILE A 417 -15.23 -10.27 -7.08
C ILE A 417 -14.96 -9.15 -6.08
N TYR A 418 -15.48 -9.19 -4.85
CA TYR A 418 -15.24 -8.13 -3.87
C TYR A 418 -13.81 -8.13 -3.31
N GLY A 419 -13.13 -9.29 -3.34
CA GLY A 419 -11.70 -9.41 -3.09
C GLY A 419 -10.79 -9.01 -4.25
N TRP A 420 -11.32 -8.90 -5.48
CA TRP A 420 -10.54 -8.77 -6.72
C TRP A 420 -9.34 -9.75 -6.79
N VAL A 421 -9.54 -10.98 -6.34
CA VAL A 421 -8.51 -12.03 -6.28
C VAL A 421 -8.80 -13.16 -7.27
N PRO A 422 -7.79 -13.68 -7.98
CA PRO A 422 -7.98 -14.82 -8.88
C PRO A 422 -8.33 -16.10 -8.12
N PHE A 423 -8.98 -17.04 -8.79
CA PHE A 423 -9.06 -18.43 -8.33
C PHE A 423 -7.66 -19.07 -8.43
N ASN A 424 -7.03 -19.37 -7.30
CA ASN A 424 -5.70 -20.01 -7.26
C ASN A 424 -5.50 -20.96 -6.06
N GLU A 425 -6.60 -21.40 -5.45
CA GLU A 425 -6.66 -22.28 -4.27
C GLU A 425 -5.94 -23.60 -4.58
N GLY A 426 -4.90 -23.91 -3.81
CA GLY A 426 -4.01 -25.06 -4.03
C GLY A 426 -2.98 -24.90 -5.16
N CYS A 427 -3.10 -23.87 -6.02
CA CYS A 427 -2.15 -23.58 -7.12
C CYS A 427 -1.02 -22.61 -6.70
N GLY A 428 -1.26 -21.78 -5.68
CA GLY A 428 -0.28 -20.85 -5.12
C GLY A 428 -0.45 -19.40 -5.61
N ALA A 429 -0.03 -18.45 -4.78
CA ALA A 429 -0.42 -17.03 -4.89
C ALA A 429 -0.08 -16.34 -6.24
N GLY A 430 0.97 -16.79 -6.92
CA GLY A 430 1.38 -16.23 -8.23
C GLY A 430 0.66 -16.80 -9.45
N ALA A 431 -0.22 -17.79 -9.27
CA ALA A 431 -0.91 -18.49 -10.35
C ALA A 431 -2.22 -17.80 -10.79
N ASN A 432 -2.62 -18.05 -12.04
CA ASN A 432 -3.91 -17.65 -12.64
C ASN A 432 -4.25 -16.14 -12.53
N LYS A 433 -3.27 -15.25 -12.72
CA LYS A 433 -3.43 -13.82 -12.45
C LYS A 433 -4.59 -13.21 -13.23
N LEU A 434 -5.31 -12.27 -12.62
CA LEU A 434 -6.39 -11.55 -13.30
C LEU A 434 -5.89 -10.78 -14.54
N ALA A 435 -4.65 -10.29 -14.51
CA ALA A 435 -3.99 -9.65 -15.67
C ALA A 435 -3.86 -10.57 -16.90
N ASP A 436 -3.76 -11.89 -16.69
CA ASP A 436 -3.66 -12.90 -17.75
C ASP A 436 -5.05 -13.36 -18.25
N THR A 437 -6.13 -12.86 -17.65
CA THR A 437 -7.52 -13.20 -18.01
C THR A 437 -8.07 -12.21 -19.02
N GLN A 438 -8.77 -12.70 -20.05
CA GLN A 438 -9.38 -11.90 -21.11
C GLN A 438 -10.75 -12.47 -21.49
N ILE A 439 -11.71 -11.61 -21.85
CA ILE A 439 -13.01 -11.97 -22.42
C ILE A 439 -13.26 -11.11 -23.68
N PRO A 440 -14.22 -11.45 -24.56
CA PRO A 440 -14.50 -10.66 -25.75
C PRO A 440 -14.71 -9.18 -25.43
N ASP A 441 -14.03 -8.31 -26.18
CA ASP A 441 -14.01 -6.85 -26.02
C ASP A 441 -13.52 -6.30 -24.67
N TRP A 442 -12.98 -7.12 -23.75
CA TRP A 442 -12.44 -6.65 -22.47
C TRP A 442 -11.12 -7.32 -22.07
N ASP A 443 -10.05 -6.52 -22.07
CA ASP A 443 -8.83 -6.79 -21.31
C ASP A 443 -9.01 -6.44 -19.82
N HIS A 444 -8.10 -6.94 -18.98
CA HIS A 444 -8.08 -6.69 -17.54
C HIS A 444 -8.06 -5.20 -17.17
N GLY A 445 -7.25 -4.37 -17.84
CA GLY A 445 -7.11 -2.95 -17.48
C GLY A 445 -8.37 -2.13 -17.76
N LYS A 446 -9.01 -2.37 -18.90
CA LYS A 446 -10.31 -1.80 -19.26
C LYS A 446 -11.40 -2.23 -18.26
N LEU A 447 -11.43 -3.51 -17.90
CA LEU A 447 -12.46 -4.07 -17.02
C LEU A 447 -12.26 -3.63 -15.56
N GLN A 448 -11.03 -3.62 -15.07
CA GLN A 448 -10.65 -3.14 -13.74
C GLN A 448 -10.98 -1.65 -13.58
N SER A 449 -10.65 -0.81 -14.57
CA SER A 449 -10.99 0.62 -14.52
C SER A 449 -12.50 0.86 -14.48
N MET A 450 -13.30 0.07 -15.23
CA MET A 450 -14.76 0.11 -15.13
C MET A 450 -15.26 -0.36 -13.74
N TYR A 451 -14.72 -1.46 -13.22
CA TYR A 451 -15.07 -1.99 -11.89
C TYR A 451 -14.80 -0.98 -10.77
N ILE A 452 -13.68 -0.24 -10.83
CA ILE A 452 -13.41 0.86 -9.90
C ILE A 452 -14.44 1.99 -10.09
N HIS A 453 -14.42 2.68 -11.22
CA HIS A 453 -15.06 3.99 -11.33
C HIS A 453 -16.58 3.93 -11.56
N GLU A 454 -17.10 2.83 -12.12
CA GLU A 454 -18.52 2.68 -12.50
C GLU A 454 -19.30 1.72 -11.59
N LEU A 455 -18.62 0.88 -10.80
CA LEU A 455 -19.24 0.00 -9.80
C LEU A 455 -18.81 0.35 -8.37
N GLN A 456 -17.53 0.24 -8.00
CA GLN A 456 -17.07 0.48 -6.63
C GLN A 456 -17.31 1.92 -6.15
N TYR A 457 -17.12 2.93 -7.00
CA TYR A 457 -17.47 4.33 -6.71
C TYR A 457 -18.91 4.73 -7.13
N ASN A 458 -19.81 3.76 -7.36
CA ASN A 458 -21.13 4.06 -7.92
C ASN A 458 -22.05 4.92 -7.02
N GLN A 459 -21.75 5.06 -5.73
CA GLN A 459 -22.48 5.94 -4.81
C GLN A 459 -22.52 7.41 -5.28
N GLN A 460 -21.59 7.81 -6.17
CA GLN A 460 -21.59 9.16 -6.72
C GLN A 460 -22.57 9.35 -7.90
N GLN A 461 -23.07 8.27 -8.50
CA GLN A 461 -23.99 8.31 -9.66
C GLN A 461 -25.41 8.77 -9.27
N PRO A 462 -26.12 9.54 -10.11
CA PRO A 462 -27.47 10.03 -9.80
C PRO A 462 -28.51 8.93 -9.52
N ALA A 463 -28.42 7.78 -10.19
CA ALA A 463 -29.34 6.66 -9.98
C ALA A 463 -29.18 6.03 -8.59
N VAL A 464 -27.93 5.83 -8.15
CA VAL A 464 -27.61 5.26 -6.82
C VAL A 464 -27.93 6.25 -5.70
N LYS A 465 -27.78 7.56 -5.95
CA LYS A 465 -28.25 8.62 -5.04
C LYS A 465 -29.78 8.68 -4.91
N ALA A 466 -30.52 8.16 -5.89
CA ALA A 466 -31.99 8.09 -5.86
C ALA A 466 -32.52 6.77 -5.25
N ASP A 467 -31.82 5.65 -5.44
CA ASP A 467 -32.06 4.38 -4.73
C ASP A 467 -30.74 3.80 -4.16
N PRO A 468 -30.44 4.03 -2.87
CA PRO A 468 -29.24 3.50 -2.21
C PRO A 468 -29.12 1.97 -2.24
N LYS A 469 -30.18 1.22 -2.56
CA LYS A 469 -30.11 -0.24 -2.76
C LYS A 469 -29.26 -0.63 -3.98
N LEU A 470 -29.00 0.31 -4.88
CA LEU A 470 -28.09 0.16 -6.03
C LEU A 470 -26.61 0.38 -5.66
N THR A 471 -26.29 0.72 -4.40
CA THR A 471 -24.89 0.91 -3.94
C THR A 471 -24.14 -0.41 -4.00
N PHE A 472 -23.09 -0.48 -4.82
CA PHE A 472 -22.35 -1.72 -5.06
C PHE A 472 -21.50 -2.13 -3.85
N ASN A 473 -20.86 -1.16 -3.19
CA ASN A 473 -20.07 -1.35 -1.98
C ASN A 473 -20.11 -0.10 -1.09
N PRO A 474 -20.93 -0.07 -0.02
CA PRO A 474 -21.05 1.12 0.83
C PRO A 474 -19.77 1.44 1.62
N TYR A 475 -18.83 0.49 1.74
CA TYR A 475 -17.54 0.69 2.42
C TYR A 475 -16.61 1.66 1.70
N VAL A 476 -16.69 1.78 0.37
CA VAL A 476 -15.89 2.75 -0.43
C VAL A 476 -16.21 4.18 -0.01
N LYS A 477 -17.50 4.47 0.21
CA LYS A 477 -17.95 5.79 0.70
C LYS A 477 -17.40 6.09 2.10
N LEU A 478 -17.36 5.09 2.99
CA LEU A 478 -16.82 5.25 4.34
C LEU A 478 -15.34 5.64 4.30
N VAL A 479 -14.51 4.84 3.61
CA VAL A 479 -13.05 5.01 3.55
C VAL A 479 -12.67 6.37 2.93
N HIS A 480 -13.26 6.70 1.78
CA HIS A 480 -12.86 7.88 1.02
C HIS A 480 -13.58 9.17 1.43
N ASP A 481 -14.90 9.15 1.61
CA ASP A 481 -15.67 10.38 1.89
C ASP A 481 -15.73 10.71 3.40
N ASP A 482 -16.03 9.72 4.26
CA ASP A 482 -16.31 9.98 5.70
C ASP A 482 -15.06 9.94 6.58
N LEU A 483 -14.09 9.08 6.25
CA LEU A 483 -12.81 8.95 6.95
C LEU A 483 -11.67 9.72 6.28
N GLY A 484 -11.86 10.17 5.03
CA GLY A 484 -10.92 10.99 4.29
C GLY A 484 -9.55 10.34 4.14
N MET A 485 -9.50 9.04 3.81
CA MET A 485 -8.25 8.26 3.80
C MET A 485 -7.45 8.36 2.51
N ASN A 486 -8.15 8.58 1.38
CA ASN A 486 -7.58 8.56 0.03
C ASN A 486 -6.69 7.32 -0.25
N ALA A 487 -7.08 6.16 0.27
CA ALA A 487 -6.28 4.92 0.28
C ALA A 487 -7.17 3.68 0.12
N TYR A 488 -6.59 2.55 -0.27
CA TYR A 488 -7.24 1.25 -0.56
C TYR A 488 -8.53 0.95 0.24
N ALA A 489 -9.71 1.08 -0.37
CA ALA A 489 -10.98 0.59 0.19
C ALA A 489 -11.32 -0.86 -0.21
N PHE A 490 -10.64 -1.39 -1.24
CA PHE A 490 -10.74 -2.77 -1.74
C PHE A 490 -9.42 -3.16 -2.44
N SER A 491 -9.27 -4.41 -2.90
CA SER A 491 -7.98 -4.99 -3.35
C SER A 491 -7.53 -4.55 -4.76
N VAL A 492 -7.72 -3.28 -5.08
CA VAL A 492 -7.23 -2.59 -6.28
C VAL A 492 -6.79 -1.19 -5.87
N ASP A 493 -5.74 -0.66 -6.48
CA ASP A 493 -5.30 0.72 -6.26
C ASP A 493 -6.40 1.67 -6.79
N ASP A 494 -7.32 2.05 -5.90
CA ASP A 494 -8.60 2.72 -6.20
C ASP A 494 -8.50 4.24 -6.15
N ALA A 495 -7.68 4.73 -5.21
CA ALA A 495 -7.25 6.12 -5.09
C ALA A 495 -5.71 6.21 -5.01
N VAL A 496 -5.13 6.28 -3.80
CA VAL A 496 -3.68 6.16 -3.59
C VAL A 496 -3.37 4.76 -3.08
N GLY A 497 -2.95 3.88 -4.00
CA GLY A 497 -2.47 2.55 -3.66
C GLY A 497 -1.03 2.54 -3.16
N PHE A 498 -0.30 1.48 -3.49
CA PHE A 498 1.14 1.37 -3.20
C PHE A 498 1.92 2.53 -3.82
N MET A 499 2.55 3.33 -2.97
CA MET A 499 3.47 4.39 -3.34
C MET A 499 4.89 3.85 -3.30
N SER A 500 5.74 4.21 -4.26
CA SER A 500 7.18 3.92 -4.26
C SER A 500 7.92 5.18 -4.71
N GLU A 501 8.49 5.90 -3.75
CA GLU A 501 9.02 7.25 -3.95
C GLU A 501 10.36 7.39 -3.22
N LEU A 502 11.22 8.30 -3.67
CA LEU A 502 12.55 8.54 -3.06
C LEU A 502 12.42 9.04 -1.61
N GLY A 503 13.14 8.43 -0.66
CA GLY A 503 13.21 8.89 0.73
C GLY A 503 14.03 7.98 1.66
N ASP A 504 14.32 8.47 2.86
CA ASP A 504 15.16 7.81 3.89
C ASP A 504 14.37 7.00 4.92
N GLY A 505 13.08 6.78 4.66
CA GLY A 505 12.19 6.05 5.54
C GLY A 505 10.77 6.60 5.52
N LEU A 506 10.04 6.35 6.61
CA LEU A 506 8.63 6.71 6.77
C LEU A 506 8.35 7.41 8.10
N VAL A 507 7.36 8.30 8.07
CA VAL A 507 6.74 8.89 9.25
C VAL A 507 5.27 8.43 9.31
N PHE A 508 4.97 7.63 10.32
CA PHE A 508 3.61 7.22 10.68
C PHE A 508 3.07 8.20 11.73
N THR A 509 1.87 8.73 11.54
CA THR A 509 1.18 9.50 12.58
C THR A 509 -0.18 8.90 12.92
N VAL A 510 -0.59 9.01 14.18
CA VAL A 510 -1.91 8.57 14.66
C VAL A 510 -2.69 9.77 15.17
N GLY A 511 -3.88 10.01 14.63
CA GLY A 511 -4.82 11.00 15.15
C GLY A 511 -4.53 12.48 14.84
N GLY A 512 -3.57 12.79 13.96
CA GLY A 512 -3.23 14.16 13.56
C GLY A 512 -2.02 14.22 12.62
N PRO A 513 -1.82 15.33 11.88
CA PRO A 513 -0.76 15.43 10.87
C PRO A 513 0.64 15.74 11.43
N GLN A 514 0.71 16.27 12.66
CA GLN A 514 1.95 16.79 13.26
C GLN A 514 3.11 15.79 13.18
N GLY A 515 4.22 16.23 12.59
CA GLY A 515 5.45 15.45 12.44
C GLY A 515 5.65 14.84 11.05
N LEU A 516 4.62 14.81 10.20
CA LEU A 516 4.78 14.56 8.76
C LEU A 516 5.60 15.69 8.13
N GLU A 517 6.51 15.35 7.20
CA GLU A 517 7.27 16.37 6.45
C GLU A 517 6.42 17.13 5.43
N ASN A 518 5.28 16.54 5.04
CA ASN A 518 4.23 17.19 4.28
C ASN A 518 2.86 16.92 4.93
N GLU A 519 2.27 17.93 5.55
CA GLU A 519 0.93 17.85 6.18
C GLU A 519 -0.23 17.95 5.18
N LYS A 520 0.01 17.76 3.87
CA LYS A 520 -1.03 17.59 2.85
C LYS A 520 -1.15 16.13 2.44
N GLN A 521 -2.39 15.67 2.25
CA GLN A 521 -2.67 14.34 1.73
C GLN A 521 -2.17 14.23 0.29
N PHE A 522 -1.63 13.08 -0.09
CA PHE A 522 -1.17 12.80 -1.44
C PHE A 522 -2.33 12.86 -2.45
N SER A 523 -2.08 13.41 -3.63
CA SER A 523 -3.03 13.49 -4.74
C SER A 523 -2.26 13.48 -6.06
N TYR A 524 -2.54 12.48 -6.91
CA TYR A 524 -1.98 12.40 -8.26
C TYR A 524 -2.38 13.58 -9.16
N ALA A 525 -3.54 14.19 -8.89
CA ALA A 525 -4.04 15.32 -9.66
C ALA A 525 -3.35 16.66 -9.30
N ASP A 526 -2.96 16.84 -8.03
CA ASP A 526 -2.34 18.08 -7.54
C ASP A 526 -0.83 18.17 -7.82
N GLY A 527 -0.18 17.03 -8.06
CA GLY A 527 1.24 16.92 -8.39
C GLY A 527 1.55 16.68 -9.87
N PHE A 528 2.82 16.45 -10.15
CA PHE A 528 3.37 16.04 -11.45
C PHE A 528 4.73 15.35 -11.28
N THR A 529 5.14 14.58 -12.29
CA THR A 529 6.51 14.02 -12.38
C THR A 529 7.32 14.88 -13.33
N LEU A 530 8.46 15.41 -12.89
CA LEU A 530 9.41 16.09 -13.78
C LEU A 530 10.40 15.05 -14.29
N ASN A 531 10.48 14.84 -15.61
CA ASN A 531 11.39 13.88 -16.24
C ASN A 531 12.20 14.56 -17.35
N MET A 532 13.49 14.27 -17.43
CA MET A 532 14.35 14.56 -18.59
C MET A 532 14.50 13.32 -19.49
N GLY A 533 14.98 13.52 -20.72
CA GLY A 533 15.46 12.42 -21.56
C GLY A 533 16.82 11.88 -21.12
N PRO A 534 17.16 10.61 -21.38
CA PRO A 534 18.46 10.05 -21.03
C PRO A 534 19.61 10.73 -21.81
N PRO A 535 20.75 11.04 -21.18
CA PRO A 535 21.91 11.59 -21.86
C PRO A 535 22.47 10.59 -22.89
N LYS A 536 23.02 11.11 -24.01
CA LYS A 536 23.51 10.26 -25.10
C LYS A 536 24.72 9.44 -24.66
N GLY A 537 24.55 8.12 -24.55
CA GLY A 537 25.60 7.22 -24.09
C GLY A 537 25.76 7.18 -22.58
N GLY A 538 24.75 7.59 -21.82
CA GLY A 538 24.67 7.30 -20.38
C GLY A 538 24.72 5.78 -20.13
N ALA A 539 25.41 5.39 -19.06
CA ALA A 539 25.24 4.06 -18.46
C ALA A 539 23.94 4.05 -17.63
N PRO A 540 23.23 2.90 -17.51
CA PRO A 540 21.84 2.81 -17.04
C PRO A 540 21.67 3.05 -15.52
N ASN A 541 22.57 3.83 -14.93
CA ASN A 541 22.73 3.99 -13.50
C ASN A 541 23.26 5.36 -13.06
N LYS A 542 23.77 6.16 -14.00
CA LYS A 542 24.38 7.43 -13.64
C LYS A 542 23.25 8.43 -13.59
N ALA A 543 22.82 8.76 -12.37
CA ALA A 543 21.75 9.71 -12.14
C ALA A 543 21.98 10.98 -12.96
N ALA A 544 20.96 11.49 -13.65
CA ALA A 544 21.08 12.73 -14.41
C ALA A 544 20.91 13.97 -13.52
N ILE A 545 20.58 13.78 -12.25
CA ILE A 545 20.17 14.79 -11.28
C ILE A 545 20.89 14.49 -9.96
N LYS A 546 21.53 15.48 -9.34
CA LYS A 546 22.15 15.40 -8.00
C LYS A 546 21.17 15.70 -6.87
N SER A 547 20.26 16.65 -7.07
CA SER A 547 19.32 17.10 -6.04
C SER A 547 18.14 17.87 -6.65
N TYR A 548 17.03 17.96 -5.90
CA TYR A 548 15.93 18.86 -6.22
C TYR A 548 15.28 19.52 -4.98
N GLY A 549 14.55 20.59 -5.27
CA GLY A 549 13.77 21.38 -4.31
C GLY A 549 12.52 21.94 -4.98
N VAL A 550 11.48 22.15 -4.18
CA VAL A 550 10.23 22.79 -4.62
C VAL A 550 9.82 23.85 -3.61
N CYS A 551 9.34 24.98 -4.10
CA CYS A 551 8.78 26.07 -3.31
C CYS A 551 7.39 26.43 -3.84
N ALA A 552 6.40 26.57 -2.94
CA ALA A 552 5.07 27.05 -3.30
C ALA A 552 5.03 28.58 -3.18
N GLY A 553 4.82 29.25 -4.31
CA GLY A 553 4.92 30.71 -4.42
C GLY A 553 5.45 31.16 -5.79
N THR A 554 5.51 32.47 -5.97
CA THR A 554 6.12 33.09 -7.16
C THR A 554 7.65 33.03 -7.11
N MET A 555 8.31 33.20 -8.26
CA MET A 555 9.77 33.34 -8.36
C MET A 555 10.37 34.33 -7.36
N ALA A 556 9.70 35.46 -7.10
CA ALA A 556 10.17 36.46 -6.14
C ALA A 556 10.12 36.00 -4.68
N GLN A 557 9.14 35.16 -4.31
CA GLN A 557 9.04 34.55 -2.98
C GLN A 557 10.03 33.39 -2.82
N CYS A 558 10.19 32.58 -3.86
CA CYS A 558 11.09 31.41 -3.86
C CYS A 558 12.57 31.77 -4.10
N ALA A 559 12.91 33.04 -4.36
CA ALA A 559 14.25 33.45 -4.76
C ALA A 559 15.33 33.15 -3.71
N GLN A 560 15.04 33.40 -2.43
CA GLN A 560 16.02 33.30 -1.33
C GLN A 560 15.91 31.99 -0.53
N ASP A 561 14.71 31.41 -0.41
CA ASP A 561 14.44 30.28 0.50
C ASP A 561 14.43 28.90 -0.17
N MET A 562 14.50 28.82 -1.51
CA MET A 562 14.37 27.54 -2.23
C MET A 562 15.66 26.70 -2.22
N GLN A 563 15.80 25.94 -1.14
CA GLN A 563 16.81 24.90 -0.92
C GLN A 563 16.49 23.62 -1.73
N GLN A 564 17.51 22.91 -2.19
CA GLN A 564 17.38 21.59 -2.85
C GLN A 564 17.51 20.48 -1.80
N ASN A 565 16.48 20.31 -0.99
CA ASN A 565 16.52 19.47 0.22
C ASN A 565 16.37 17.96 -0.02
N VAL A 566 16.09 17.52 -1.25
CA VAL A 566 16.14 16.10 -1.62
C VAL A 566 17.39 15.85 -2.44
N VAL A 567 18.31 15.05 -1.90
CA VAL A 567 19.50 14.57 -2.62
C VAL A 567 19.12 13.30 -3.37
N MET A 568 19.58 13.18 -4.61
CA MET A 568 19.38 12.00 -5.43
C MET A 568 20.52 10.99 -5.18
N PRO A 569 20.22 9.69 -5.15
CA PRO A 569 21.24 8.63 -5.26
C PRO A 569 22.09 8.79 -6.53
N ASP A 570 23.36 8.39 -6.45
CA ASP A 570 24.33 8.40 -7.55
C ASP A 570 24.60 7.01 -8.16
N ASP A 571 23.97 5.97 -7.62
CA ASP A 571 24.10 4.56 -8.01
C ASP A 571 23.05 4.07 -9.04
N SER A 572 22.03 4.87 -9.35
CA SER A 572 20.88 4.48 -10.19
C SER A 572 20.47 5.57 -11.22
N GLU A 573 19.97 5.18 -12.41
CA GLU A 573 19.58 6.12 -13.48
C GLU A 573 18.27 6.79 -13.10
N ILE A 574 18.42 7.94 -12.44
CA ILE A 574 17.30 8.79 -12.07
C ILE A 574 17.30 9.99 -13.02
N LEU A 575 16.38 9.95 -13.98
CA LEU A 575 16.15 10.99 -14.99
C LEU A 575 15.08 12.01 -14.56
N GLY A 576 14.49 11.84 -13.38
CA GLY A 576 13.34 12.63 -12.93
C GLY A 576 12.88 12.31 -11.52
N PHE A 577 11.90 13.07 -11.03
CA PHE A 577 11.39 12.98 -9.68
C PHE A 577 9.91 13.40 -9.61
N ARG A 578 9.19 12.96 -8.57
CA ARG A 578 7.83 13.40 -8.33
C ARG A 578 7.79 14.67 -7.48
N VAL A 579 6.97 15.62 -7.93
CA VAL A 579 6.34 16.63 -7.09
C VAL A 579 4.94 16.12 -6.77
N GLY A 580 4.68 15.76 -5.53
CA GLY A 580 3.38 15.29 -5.05
C GLY A 580 2.45 16.45 -4.74
N THR A 581 1.75 16.39 -3.60
CA THR A 581 0.84 17.48 -3.21
C THR A 581 1.62 18.71 -2.73
N VAL A 582 1.47 19.80 -3.47
CA VAL A 582 2.01 21.13 -3.15
C VAL A 582 0.99 21.96 -2.36
N ALA A 583 1.46 22.95 -1.60
CA ALA A 583 0.59 23.79 -0.76
C ALA A 583 -0.34 24.71 -1.56
N SER A 584 0.13 25.23 -2.70
CA SER A 584 -0.61 26.06 -3.65
C SER A 584 0.19 26.19 -4.96
N TYR A 585 -0.49 26.53 -6.07
CA TYR A 585 0.17 27.05 -7.28
C TYR A 585 0.14 28.60 -7.26
N PRO A 586 1.09 29.32 -7.90
CA PRO A 586 2.25 28.79 -8.63
C PRO A 586 3.26 28.08 -7.71
N VAL A 587 4.08 27.21 -8.30
CA VAL A 587 5.26 26.61 -7.65
C VAL A 587 6.50 26.85 -8.48
N VAL A 588 7.66 26.87 -7.82
CA VAL A 588 8.95 26.85 -8.49
C VAL A 588 9.66 25.55 -8.12
N VAL A 589 10.14 24.84 -9.13
CA VAL A 589 11.01 23.66 -8.98
C VAL A 589 12.43 24.05 -9.31
N ARG A 590 13.40 23.60 -8.51
CA ARG A 590 14.83 23.71 -8.80
C ARG A 590 15.47 22.33 -8.75
N PHE A 591 16.33 22.01 -9.70
CA PHE A 591 17.15 20.78 -9.63
C PHE A 591 18.53 21.03 -10.24
N THR A 592 19.50 20.17 -9.91
CA THR A 592 20.90 20.30 -10.33
C THR A 592 21.36 19.01 -11.01
N ASP A 593 22.10 19.08 -12.12
CA ASP A 593 22.64 17.90 -12.82
C ASP A 593 24.09 17.54 -12.41
N LEU A 594 24.64 16.48 -13.01
CA LEU A 594 26.01 16.03 -12.74
C LEU A 594 27.08 17.06 -13.11
N ASP A 595 26.80 18.01 -14.02
CA ASP A 595 27.72 19.07 -14.45
C ASP A 595 27.52 20.39 -13.67
N ASP A 596 26.74 20.34 -12.57
CA ASP A 596 26.38 21.48 -11.71
C ASP A 596 25.61 22.59 -12.44
N ASN A 597 24.92 22.26 -13.53
CA ASN A 597 23.91 23.16 -14.08
C ASN A 597 22.68 23.16 -13.18
N VAL A 598 22.21 24.34 -12.78
CA VAL A 598 21.01 24.54 -11.94
C VAL A 598 19.85 24.96 -12.82
N TYR A 599 18.82 24.11 -12.88
CA TYR A 599 17.59 24.29 -13.61
C TYR A 599 16.55 24.92 -12.69
N THR A 600 15.85 25.96 -13.14
CA THR A 600 14.72 26.59 -12.43
C THR A 600 13.50 26.57 -13.34
N VAL A 601 12.42 25.93 -12.88
CA VAL A 601 11.19 25.67 -13.63
C VAL A 601 9.99 26.23 -12.85
N PRO A 602 9.43 27.39 -13.25
CA PRO A 602 8.23 27.93 -12.64
C PRO A 602 6.98 27.29 -13.27
N VAL A 603 6.19 26.60 -12.46
CA VAL A 603 4.96 25.91 -12.85
C VAL A 603 3.78 26.70 -12.27
N MET A 604 3.06 27.41 -13.13
CA MET A 604 2.13 28.46 -12.71
C MET A 604 0.74 27.93 -12.35
N GLU A 605 0.33 26.81 -12.92
CA GLU A 605 -1.01 26.23 -12.77
C GLU A 605 -0.96 24.72 -12.55
N LYS A 606 -1.93 24.20 -11.79
CA LYS A 606 -2.26 22.77 -11.74
C LYS A 606 -2.69 22.29 -13.12
N PHE A 607 -2.38 21.05 -13.47
CA PHE A 607 -2.84 20.43 -14.72
C PHE A 607 -4.38 20.39 -14.76
N ALA A 608 -4.98 20.92 -15.83
CA ALA A 608 -6.39 20.74 -16.11
C ALA A 608 -6.62 19.32 -16.68
N PRO A 609 -7.51 18.49 -16.08
CA PRO A 609 -7.65 17.09 -16.45
C PRO A 609 -7.92 16.87 -17.95
N CYS A 610 -7.22 15.90 -18.54
CA CYS A 610 -7.44 15.49 -19.93
C CYS A 610 -8.92 15.15 -20.21
N PRO A 611 -9.49 15.62 -21.34
CA PRO A 611 -10.85 15.26 -21.75
C PRO A 611 -11.04 13.74 -21.84
N LYS A 612 -12.12 13.24 -21.21
CA LYS A 612 -12.44 11.79 -21.10
C LYS A 612 -12.55 11.06 -22.44
N GLU A 613 -12.81 11.78 -23.52
CA GLU A 613 -12.92 11.22 -24.87
C GLU A 613 -11.56 11.23 -25.57
N GLY A 614 -10.86 10.10 -25.52
CA GLY A 614 -9.67 9.85 -26.33
C GLY A 614 -8.76 8.76 -25.77
N LYS A 615 -7.70 8.43 -26.53
CA LYS A 615 -6.66 7.49 -26.10
C LYS A 615 -5.71 8.15 -25.10
N PHE A 616 -5.01 7.32 -24.32
CA PHE A 616 -3.81 7.73 -23.57
C PHE A 616 -2.55 7.27 -24.34
N PRO A 617 -1.39 7.94 -24.19
CA PRO A 617 -1.16 9.15 -23.38
C PRO A 617 -1.95 10.36 -23.87
N CYS A 618 -2.21 11.31 -22.98
CA CYS A 618 -2.78 12.61 -23.33
C CYS A 618 -1.65 13.59 -23.61
N GLU A 619 -1.44 13.88 -24.89
CA GLU A 619 -0.39 14.77 -25.37
C GLU A 619 -0.71 16.25 -25.08
N ARG A 620 0.30 17.10 -25.23
CA ARG A 620 0.30 18.51 -24.82
C ARG A 620 -0.86 19.33 -25.40
N ASP A 621 -1.25 19.02 -26.63
CA ASP A 621 -2.33 19.70 -27.37
C ASP A 621 -3.73 19.42 -26.79
N ARG A 622 -3.90 18.33 -26.04
CA ARG A 622 -5.18 17.91 -25.46
C ARG A 622 -5.39 18.31 -24.00
N ILE A 623 -4.36 18.80 -23.32
CA ILE A 623 -4.46 19.32 -21.94
C ILE A 623 -4.91 20.79 -21.99
N PRO A 624 -6.10 21.15 -21.46
CA PRO A 624 -6.73 22.46 -21.73
C PRO A 624 -5.90 23.71 -21.36
N ASN A 625 -4.97 23.59 -20.41
CA ASN A 625 -4.13 24.70 -19.94
C ASN A 625 -2.61 24.49 -20.20
N ALA A 626 -2.21 23.61 -21.13
CA ALA A 626 -0.80 23.31 -21.41
C ALA A 626 0.08 24.46 -21.91
N ALA A 627 -0.51 25.62 -22.19
CA ALA A 627 0.18 26.86 -22.52
C ALA A 627 0.46 27.74 -21.27
N SER A 628 -0.30 27.58 -20.19
CA SER A 628 -0.18 28.35 -18.93
C SER A 628 0.41 27.55 -17.77
N ILE A 629 0.48 26.20 -17.85
CA ILE A 629 1.12 25.35 -16.83
C ILE A 629 2.55 25.80 -16.47
N MET A 630 3.35 26.31 -17.42
CA MET A 630 4.76 26.67 -17.18
C MET A 630 5.11 28.06 -17.72
N ASP A 631 5.80 28.85 -16.91
CA ASP A 631 6.34 30.15 -17.33
C ASP A 631 7.65 29.96 -18.10
N LEU A 632 7.55 30.01 -19.43
CA LEU A 632 8.70 29.91 -20.35
C LEU A 632 9.63 31.13 -20.31
N ALA A 633 9.18 32.28 -19.77
CA ALA A 633 9.98 33.51 -19.70
C ALA A 633 10.85 33.55 -18.44
N ASN A 634 10.41 32.94 -17.34
CA ASN A 634 11.16 32.79 -16.09
C ASN A 634 11.80 31.40 -15.89
N CYS A 635 11.65 30.47 -16.84
CA CYS A 635 12.44 29.24 -16.87
C CYS A 635 13.90 29.53 -17.24
N SER A 636 14.85 28.98 -16.49
CA SER A 636 16.28 29.18 -16.72
C SER A 636 17.12 27.95 -16.36
N VAL A 637 18.31 27.86 -16.98
CA VAL A 637 19.36 26.93 -16.60
C VAL A 637 20.66 27.72 -16.48
N HIS A 638 21.33 27.66 -15.32
CA HIS A 638 22.58 28.37 -15.02
C HIS A 638 23.73 27.39 -14.83
N LYS A 639 24.94 27.71 -15.31
CA LYS A 639 26.08 26.77 -15.28
C LYS A 639 26.96 26.95 -14.03
N GLY A 640 27.19 25.87 -13.29
CA GLY A 640 28.06 25.87 -12.11
C GLY A 640 27.43 26.58 -10.90
N GLY A 641 26.16 26.30 -10.62
CA GLY A 641 25.39 26.95 -9.55
C GLY A 641 24.40 28.01 -10.05
N ILE A 642 23.50 28.44 -9.16
CA ILE A 642 22.41 29.38 -9.47
C ILE A 642 22.90 30.80 -9.78
N ASP A 643 23.96 31.25 -9.10
CA ASP A 643 24.64 32.53 -9.36
C ASP A 643 25.60 32.47 -10.56
N GLY A 644 25.70 31.30 -11.21
CA GLY A 644 26.49 31.09 -12.42
C GLY A 644 25.88 31.78 -13.65
N PRO A 645 26.65 31.88 -14.76
CA PRO A 645 26.14 32.44 -16.00
C PRO A 645 24.98 31.60 -16.57
N LEU A 646 23.99 32.27 -17.17
CA LEU A 646 22.91 31.62 -17.91
C LEU A 646 23.48 30.73 -19.01
N HIS A 647 23.04 29.46 -19.05
CA HIS A 647 23.55 28.49 -19.99
C HIS A 647 23.13 28.85 -21.44
N PRO A 648 24.01 28.77 -22.46
CA PRO A 648 23.67 29.15 -23.83
C PRO A 648 22.45 28.41 -24.41
N ASN A 649 22.25 27.16 -24.01
CA ASN A 649 21.10 26.35 -24.43
C ASN A 649 19.84 26.53 -23.55
N SER A 650 19.87 27.38 -22.51
CA SER A 650 18.79 27.51 -21.51
C SER A 650 17.41 27.69 -22.13
N GLY A 651 17.23 28.71 -22.97
CA GLY A 651 15.93 28.99 -23.61
C GLY A 651 15.45 27.86 -24.53
N ARG A 652 16.37 27.13 -25.15
CA ARG A 652 16.06 25.96 -26.00
C ARG A 652 15.63 24.74 -25.18
N TRP A 653 16.25 24.54 -24.02
CA TRP A 653 15.86 23.49 -23.07
C TRP A 653 14.47 23.76 -22.49
N CYS A 654 14.23 24.99 -22.01
CA CYS A 654 12.93 25.44 -21.49
C CYS A 654 11.80 25.34 -22.53
N ALA A 655 12.06 25.75 -23.78
CA ALA A 655 11.10 25.62 -24.87
C ALA A 655 10.79 24.15 -25.26
N GLY A 656 11.66 23.21 -24.89
CA GLY A 656 11.49 21.78 -25.12
C GLY A 656 10.53 21.06 -24.17
N VAL A 657 9.90 21.77 -23.22
CA VAL A 657 8.95 21.16 -22.29
C VAL A 657 7.70 20.61 -23.00
N SER A 658 7.22 19.46 -22.54
CA SER A 658 5.98 18.84 -22.95
C SER A 658 5.16 18.39 -21.74
N PRO A 659 4.25 19.23 -21.21
CA PRO A 659 3.19 18.79 -20.32
C PRO A 659 2.39 17.66 -20.97
N ASN A 660 2.21 16.54 -20.28
CA ASN A 660 1.44 15.39 -20.74
C ASN A 660 0.82 14.62 -19.55
N GLU A 661 -0.24 13.85 -19.79
CA GLU A 661 -0.80 12.92 -18.81
C GLU A 661 -0.66 11.47 -19.32
N GLN A 662 -0.26 10.54 -18.46
CA GLN A 662 -0.17 9.13 -18.83
C GLN A 662 -0.87 8.24 -17.81
N LYS A 663 -1.51 7.17 -18.29
CA LYS A 663 -1.89 6.03 -17.46
C LYS A 663 -0.63 5.21 -17.18
N GLU A 664 -0.39 4.85 -15.93
CA GLU A 664 0.78 4.05 -15.60
C GLU A 664 0.65 2.60 -16.12
N GLY A 665 1.68 2.07 -16.77
CA GLY A 665 1.61 0.76 -17.44
C GLY A 665 1.34 -0.44 -16.51
N LYS A 666 1.61 -0.31 -15.20
CA LYS A 666 1.26 -1.30 -14.16
C LYS A 666 0.00 -0.92 -13.36
N GLN A 667 -0.46 0.34 -13.43
CA GLN A 667 -1.63 0.88 -12.74
C GLN A 667 -2.49 1.68 -13.75
N ALA A 668 -3.11 0.99 -14.72
CA ALA A 668 -3.79 1.62 -15.86
C ALA A 668 -5.00 2.50 -15.48
N GLN A 669 -5.44 2.46 -14.23
CA GLN A 669 -6.45 3.32 -13.63
C GLN A 669 -5.89 4.66 -13.12
N VAL A 670 -4.61 4.72 -12.74
CA VAL A 670 -3.96 5.94 -12.22
C VAL A 670 -3.46 6.79 -13.38
N ILE A 671 -4.02 7.99 -13.51
CA ILE A 671 -3.52 9.04 -14.40
C ILE A 671 -2.48 9.85 -13.63
N LYS A 672 -1.26 9.95 -14.17
CA LYS A 672 -0.17 10.75 -13.61
C LYS A 672 0.18 11.90 -14.56
N ASN A 673 0.33 13.10 -14.01
CA ASN A 673 0.78 14.28 -14.74
C ASN A 673 2.31 14.25 -14.93
N PHE A 674 2.81 14.73 -16.06
CA PHE A 674 4.23 14.79 -16.38
C PHE A 674 4.63 16.14 -16.98
N LEU A 675 5.73 16.70 -16.49
CA LEU A 675 6.51 17.73 -17.19
C LEU A 675 7.74 17.04 -17.78
N THR A 676 7.61 16.59 -19.04
CA THR A 676 8.70 15.96 -19.77
C THR A 676 9.56 17.02 -20.46
N PHE A 677 10.86 16.97 -20.22
CA PHE A 677 11.89 17.82 -20.82
C PHE A 677 12.76 16.99 -21.78
N PRO A 678 13.56 17.62 -22.66
CA PRO A 678 14.58 16.92 -23.43
C PRO A 678 15.71 16.38 -22.51
N VAL A 679 16.77 15.88 -23.12
CA VAL A 679 18.03 15.51 -22.44
C VAL A 679 18.62 16.69 -21.63
N PRO A 680 19.55 16.43 -20.68
CA PRO A 680 20.28 17.47 -19.95
C PRO A 680 20.88 18.55 -20.87
N VAL A 681 21.06 19.76 -20.35
CA VAL A 681 21.29 20.98 -21.14
C VAL A 681 22.57 20.95 -21.99
N ASP A 682 23.62 20.26 -21.52
CA ASP A 682 24.87 20.03 -22.23
C ASP A 682 24.81 18.86 -23.24
N SER A 683 23.77 18.01 -23.17
CA SER A 683 23.51 16.92 -24.13
C SER A 683 22.66 17.32 -25.35
N LEU A 684 22.18 18.57 -25.41
CA LEU A 684 21.34 19.06 -26.51
C LEU A 684 22.11 19.13 -27.85
N PRO A 685 21.50 18.67 -28.97
CA PRO A 685 22.19 18.48 -30.26
C PRO A 685 22.41 19.75 -31.08
#